data_AF-A0A3G2HU78-F1
#
_entry.id   AF-A0A3G2HU78-F1
#
_cell.length_a   1.000
_cell.length_b   1.000
_cell.length_c   1.000
_cell.angle_alpha   90.00
_cell.angle_beta   90.00
_cell.angle_gamma   90.00
#
_symmetry.space_group_name_H-M   'P 1'
#
loop_
_entity.id
_entity.type
_entity.pdbx_description
1 polymer ?
#
loop_
_entity_poly.entity_id
_entity_poly.type
_entity_poly.pdbx_seq_one_letter_code
_entity_poly.pdbx_strand_id
1 'polypeptide(L)'
;MIKTDLNFHSYDVLLDRVIHASREIIFFFGSALSIPEDGGMPGVPSVSGVLGFVEATLKDSPNAFAPVRELQDSGKAYQMAFAQLQAFRGQDAANDVIRRAVLQARKAHTNTPGKIEALNVHDPEVCRTLDDDIAGWYLRPSLVALGKLLANHSGRLGKTVLTTNFDPLIQIAVRAANGTYLRTMLHDDGTLSQSEGPGVQIVHLHGYWHGTDTLHVPAQIKSPRKKLKRSLERLLQNRTLIVMGCGGWDDVFMSSLSDLVSDTELNPDVLWAFYESDEQEIVHKYQHIFAKLAPAMGRGRVQFYAGVDLHTFLPQLLGSLKDVPDADEQRHINEILEKLDALAPDLRHKIFAQIDPSLIDRVENLRATHERLEQELTDTQHKSRERVAELETQAARQASELQRAQAALTSSRLALTSAAIKDLSWLTMIRTQMMPKQPGRVPFHNSQEVALRGYHAAAAGQNSAPLLSQVTWSKVPYQENGLHRGYKAAIIFKGDNFVPGIVFTFRRRGEGLPAGNSDYFWRLPNIYFGDYLEVSAGDSEPEAPLSWRDYEFQVKNPEGRVSEWVTFTYPFNDVLLESIGTEAYQRGLSLLEAGKASEAVEPLRKAYVFSDRMLGAGAQTTLDRKAVWNRAIDDAALSKLRFRIGARLKVVSGEKAGVSGTVEKLLLRQVHAYVIRPTDGDELFQASDEQVEGDQSAV
;
A
#
# COMPACT_ATOMS: atom_id res chain seq x y z
N MET A 1 4.67 -9.09 -38.87
CA MET A 1 5.78 -8.13 -38.71
C MET A 1 5.19 -6.72 -38.74
N ILE A 2 5.01 -6.10 -37.57
CA ILE A 2 4.68 -4.68 -37.52
C ILE A 2 6.01 -3.94 -37.68
N LYS A 3 6.26 -3.38 -38.87
CA LYS A 3 7.30 -2.37 -39.07
C LYS A 3 6.74 -1.04 -38.54
N THR A 4 6.76 -0.87 -37.22
CA THR A 4 6.74 0.48 -36.64
C THR A 4 8.20 0.91 -36.64
N ASP A 5 8.55 1.99 -37.35
CA ASP A 5 9.88 2.58 -37.21
C ASP A 5 10.03 3.03 -35.75
N LEU A 6 10.80 2.26 -34.98
CA LEU A 6 11.12 2.55 -33.59
C LEU A 6 12.08 3.72 -33.58
N ASN A 7 11.70 4.80 -32.90
CA ASN A 7 12.57 5.97 -32.74
C ASN A 7 13.12 6.00 -31.31
N PHE A 8 14.44 6.09 -31.18
CA PHE A 8 15.14 6.22 -29.91
C PHE A 8 15.67 7.65 -29.77
N HIS A 9 15.48 8.23 -28.58
CA HIS A 9 15.98 9.55 -28.23
C HIS A 9 17.25 9.43 -27.38
N SER A 10 18.08 10.47 -27.39
CA SER A 10 19.32 10.46 -26.60
C SER A 10 19.09 10.79 -25.13
N TYR A 11 20.12 10.52 -24.34
CA TYR A 11 20.28 10.92 -22.95
C TYR A 11 19.93 12.39 -22.69
N ASP A 12 20.45 13.33 -23.48
CA ASP A 12 20.23 14.77 -23.30
C ASP A 12 18.75 15.15 -23.46
N VAL A 13 18.05 14.50 -24.39
CA VAL A 13 16.61 14.72 -24.62
C VAL A 13 15.80 14.22 -23.43
N LEU A 14 16.20 13.11 -22.79
CA LEU A 14 15.55 12.66 -21.56
C LEU A 14 15.74 13.69 -20.44
N LEU A 15 16.97 14.15 -20.24
CA LEU A 15 17.31 15.11 -19.19
C LEU A 15 16.50 16.41 -19.35
N ASP A 16 16.50 16.99 -20.55
CA ASP A 16 15.75 18.21 -20.87
C ASP A 16 14.24 18.02 -20.64
N ARG A 17 13.68 16.90 -21.10
CA ARG A 17 12.27 16.58 -20.91
C ARG A 17 11.87 16.46 -19.43
N VAL A 18 12.75 15.89 -18.60
CA VAL A 18 12.51 15.75 -17.16
C VAL A 18 12.61 17.09 -16.46
N ILE A 19 13.57 17.93 -16.84
CA ILE A 19 13.72 19.29 -16.31
C ILE A 19 12.47 20.12 -16.64
N HIS A 20 11.94 20.01 -17.86
CA HIS A 20 10.79 20.79 -18.32
C HIS A 20 9.43 20.09 -18.18
N ALA A 21 9.37 19.00 -17.40
CA ALA A 21 8.13 18.24 -17.23
C ALA A 21 7.03 19.09 -16.57
N SER A 22 5.87 19.15 -17.22
CA SER A 22 4.67 19.84 -16.73
C SER A 22 3.75 18.95 -15.89
N ARG A 23 3.91 17.63 -16.01
CA ARG A 23 3.19 16.60 -15.26
C ARG A 23 4.03 16.10 -14.10
N GLU A 24 3.37 15.67 -13.04
CA GLU A 24 4.03 14.97 -11.94
C GLU A 24 4.73 13.72 -12.47
N ILE A 25 5.99 13.56 -12.09
CA ILE A 25 6.82 12.41 -12.46
C ILE A 25 6.73 11.32 -11.40
N ILE A 26 6.71 10.07 -11.84
CA ILE A 26 6.86 8.88 -11.01
C ILE A 26 8.04 8.09 -11.56
N PHE A 27 9.00 7.77 -10.70
CA PHE A 27 10.10 6.88 -11.06
C PHE A 27 9.78 5.42 -10.78
N PHE A 28 10.20 4.57 -11.70
CA PHE A 28 10.30 3.13 -11.51
C PHE A 28 11.76 2.70 -11.65
N PHE A 29 12.32 2.11 -10.60
CA PHE A 29 13.70 1.63 -10.58
C PHE A 29 13.77 0.11 -10.46
N GLY A 30 14.54 -0.52 -11.36
CA GLY A 30 14.94 -1.91 -11.24
C GLY A 30 16.30 -2.10 -10.56
N SER A 31 16.83 -3.33 -10.64
CA SER A 31 17.97 -3.78 -9.85
C SER A 31 19.27 -3.04 -10.15
N ALA A 32 19.42 -2.47 -11.35
CA ALA A 32 20.61 -1.72 -11.73
C ALA A 32 20.92 -0.57 -10.75
N LEU A 33 19.90 0.04 -10.13
CA LEU A 33 20.08 1.13 -9.17
C LEU A 33 21.00 0.75 -7.99
N SER A 34 20.94 -0.51 -7.56
CA SER A 34 21.59 -0.99 -6.33
C SER A 34 22.89 -1.75 -6.60
N ILE A 35 23.30 -1.94 -7.86
CA ILE A 35 24.51 -2.69 -8.23
C ILE A 35 25.76 -1.95 -7.74
N PRO A 36 26.80 -2.67 -7.24
CA PRO A 36 28.08 -2.07 -6.88
C PRO A 36 28.74 -1.35 -8.05
N GLU A 37 29.50 -0.28 -7.75
CA GLU A 37 30.20 0.52 -8.77
C GLU A 37 31.26 -0.31 -9.51
N ASP A 38 32.04 -1.07 -8.75
CA ASP A 38 33.12 -1.93 -9.24
C ASP A 38 33.13 -3.26 -8.47
N GLY A 39 33.87 -4.23 -9.00
CA GLY A 39 34.07 -5.52 -8.34
C GLY A 39 34.65 -5.37 -6.92
N GLY A 40 33.92 -5.85 -5.92
CA GLY A 40 34.32 -5.82 -4.50
C GLY A 40 33.91 -4.57 -3.73
N MET A 41 33.32 -3.56 -4.40
CA MET A 41 32.68 -2.43 -3.71
C MET A 41 31.32 -2.86 -3.12
N PRO A 42 30.86 -2.22 -2.02
CA PRO A 42 29.54 -2.50 -1.49
C PRO A 42 28.42 -2.20 -2.49
N GLY A 43 27.49 -3.13 -2.62
CA GLY A 43 26.27 -3.00 -3.42
C GLY A 43 25.50 -4.32 -3.42
N VAL A 44 24.27 -4.30 -3.93
CA VAL A 44 23.49 -5.52 -4.14
C VAL A 44 24.04 -6.23 -5.38
N PRO A 45 24.49 -7.49 -5.29
CA PRO A 45 25.10 -8.17 -6.43
C PRO A 45 24.17 -8.25 -7.63
N SER A 46 24.76 -8.23 -8.82
CA SER A 46 24.04 -8.48 -10.07
C SER A 46 23.44 -9.90 -10.09
N VAL A 47 22.63 -10.20 -11.10
CA VAL A 47 22.05 -11.54 -11.28
C VAL A 47 23.11 -12.64 -11.16
N SER A 48 24.28 -12.47 -11.79
CA SER A 48 25.37 -13.45 -11.71
C SER A 48 25.86 -13.67 -10.29
N GLY A 49 25.96 -12.61 -9.47
CA GLY A 49 26.37 -12.73 -8.07
C GLY A 49 25.32 -13.44 -7.21
N VAL A 50 24.04 -13.15 -7.45
CA VAL A 50 22.94 -13.84 -6.75
C VAL A 50 22.88 -15.32 -7.14
N LEU A 51 23.10 -15.66 -8.41
CA LEU A 51 23.20 -17.04 -8.87
C LEU A 51 24.28 -17.82 -8.12
N GLY A 52 25.42 -17.19 -7.84
CA GLY A 52 26.48 -17.78 -7.01
C GLY A 52 26.02 -18.10 -5.59
N PHE A 53 25.19 -17.25 -4.97
CA PHE A 53 24.61 -17.57 -3.65
C PHE A 53 23.62 -18.72 -3.70
N VAL A 54 22.81 -18.81 -4.75
CA VAL A 54 21.88 -19.93 -4.94
C VAL A 54 22.65 -21.23 -5.11
N GLU A 55 23.66 -21.24 -5.98
CA GLU A 55 24.52 -22.40 -6.21
C GLU A 55 25.23 -22.85 -4.93
N ALA A 56 25.77 -21.91 -4.15
CA ALA A 56 26.39 -22.21 -2.87
C ALA A 56 25.42 -22.81 -1.85
N THR A 57 24.15 -22.38 -1.85
CA THR A 57 23.09 -22.95 -1.00
C THR A 57 22.66 -24.35 -1.45
N LEU A 58 22.80 -24.67 -2.72
CA LEU A 58 22.49 -25.99 -3.30
C LEU A 58 23.74 -26.87 -3.48
N LYS A 59 24.88 -26.54 -2.87
CA LYS A 59 26.16 -27.24 -3.06
C LYS A 59 26.10 -28.75 -2.75
N ASP A 60 25.24 -29.15 -1.82
CA ASP A 60 24.99 -30.52 -1.39
C ASP A 60 23.98 -31.24 -2.29
N SER A 61 23.42 -30.56 -3.30
CA SER A 61 22.55 -31.10 -4.34
C SER A 61 23.00 -30.61 -5.73
N PRO A 62 24.18 -31.03 -6.24
CA PRO A 62 24.78 -30.44 -7.44
C PRO A 62 23.89 -30.51 -8.69
N ASN A 63 23.07 -31.55 -8.81
CA ASN A 63 22.13 -31.71 -9.92
C ASN A 63 20.98 -30.68 -9.90
N ALA A 64 20.70 -30.05 -8.76
CA ALA A 64 19.65 -29.05 -8.63
C ALA A 64 19.97 -27.74 -9.37
N PHE A 65 21.26 -27.38 -9.48
CA PHE A 65 21.69 -26.15 -10.16
C PHE A 65 22.08 -26.38 -11.63
N ALA A 66 22.23 -27.63 -12.07
CA ALA A 66 22.60 -27.96 -13.44
C ALA A 66 21.71 -27.29 -14.51
N PRO A 67 20.36 -27.25 -14.39
CA PRO A 67 19.50 -26.60 -15.38
C PRO A 67 19.72 -25.09 -15.53
N VAL A 68 20.36 -24.43 -14.56
CA VAL A 68 20.63 -22.99 -14.59
C VAL A 68 21.86 -22.68 -15.45
N ARG A 69 22.88 -23.55 -15.42
CA ARG A 69 24.19 -23.30 -16.05
C ARG A 69 24.13 -23.22 -17.57
N GLU A 70 23.10 -23.79 -18.18
CA GLU A 70 22.92 -23.85 -19.64
C GLU A 70 22.13 -22.65 -20.19
N LEU A 71 21.57 -21.78 -19.33
CA LEU A 71 20.74 -20.66 -19.74
C LEU A 71 21.58 -19.41 -20.00
N GLN A 72 21.55 -18.93 -21.26
CA GLN A 72 22.22 -17.67 -21.64
C GLN A 72 21.45 -16.41 -21.23
N ASP A 73 20.13 -16.49 -21.13
CA ASP A 73 19.29 -15.38 -20.68
C ASP A 73 19.37 -15.26 -19.15
N SER A 74 19.92 -14.14 -18.67
CA SER A 74 20.12 -13.92 -17.23
C SER A 74 18.81 -13.87 -16.44
N GLY A 75 17.71 -13.36 -17.03
CA GLY A 75 16.41 -13.32 -16.38
C GLY A 75 15.82 -14.72 -16.20
N LYS A 76 15.88 -15.55 -17.25
CA LYS A 76 15.47 -16.96 -17.20
C LYS A 76 16.35 -17.77 -16.27
N ALA A 77 17.67 -17.54 -16.28
CA ALA A 77 18.60 -18.19 -15.37
C ALA A 77 18.26 -17.86 -13.91
N TYR A 78 17.98 -16.59 -13.60
CA TYR A 78 17.53 -16.16 -12.27
C TYR A 78 16.23 -16.86 -11.85
N GLN A 79 15.20 -16.82 -12.69
CA GLN A 79 13.90 -17.42 -12.40
C GLN A 79 14.01 -18.94 -12.22
N MET A 80 14.80 -19.62 -13.05
CA MET A 80 15.06 -21.06 -12.92
C MET A 80 15.81 -21.36 -11.63
N ALA A 81 16.84 -20.59 -11.29
CA ALA A 81 17.61 -20.79 -10.07
C ALA A 81 16.74 -20.67 -8.81
N PHE A 82 15.88 -19.66 -8.74
CA PHE A 82 14.95 -19.52 -7.62
C PHE A 82 13.86 -20.59 -7.60
N ALA A 83 13.39 -21.07 -8.76
CA ALA A 83 12.48 -22.21 -8.82
C ALA A 83 13.13 -23.49 -8.28
N GLN A 84 14.39 -23.76 -8.64
CA GLN A 84 15.16 -24.88 -8.10
C GLN A 84 15.41 -24.70 -6.60
N LEU A 85 15.80 -23.50 -6.16
CA LEU A 85 16.01 -23.22 -4.74
C LEU A 85 14.74 -23.46 -3.90
N GLN A 86 13.60 -22.94 -4.36
CA GLN A 86 12.32 -23.14 -3.68
C GLN A 86 11.90 -24.61 -3.66
N ALA A 87 12.11 -25.35 -4.75
CA ALA A 87 11.78 -26.77 -4.82
C ALA A 87 12.62 -27.62 -3.87
N PHE A 88 13.92 -27.31 -3.74
CA PHE A 88 14.85 -28.11 -2.94
C PHE A 88 15.00 -27.66 -1.48
N ARG A 89 14.73 -26.39 -1.17
CA ARG A 89 14.99 -25.79 0.15
C ARG A 89 13.86 -24.89 0.67
N GLY A 90 12.79 -24.68 -0.10
CA GLY A 90 11.64 -23.87 0.30
C GLY A 90 11.83 -22.36 0.14
N GLN A 91 10.77 -21.60 0.46
CA GLN A 91 10.73 -20.13 0.32
C GLN A 91 11.68 -19.42 1.31
N ASP A 92 11.87 -19.95 2.52
CA ASP A 92 12.78 -19.34 3.50
C ASP A 92 14.22 -19.28 2.99
N ALA A 93 14.69 -20.33 2.33
CA ALA A 93 16.02 -20.35 1.73
C ALA A 93 16.18 -19.32 0.59
N ALA A 94 15.10 -19.05 -0.17
CA ALA A 94 15.07 -17.97 -1.15
C ALA A 94 15.19 -16.60 -0.47
N ASN A 95 14.40 -16.36 0.59
CA ASN A 95 14.47 -15.14 1.39
C ASN A 95 15.89 -14.95 2.00
N ASP A 96 16.54 -16.03 2.45
CA ASP A 96 17.91 -16.01 3.01
C ASP A 96 18.98 -15.65 1.97
N VAL A 97 18.85 -16.14 0.74
CA VAL A 97 19.72 -15.73 -0.39
C VAL A 97 19.59 -14.23 -0.63
N ILE A 98 18.36 -13.71 -0.64
CA ILE A 98 18.12 -12.27 -0.85
C ILE A 98 18.68 -11.45 0.31
N ARG A 99 18.48 -11.87 1.56
CA ARG A 99 19.07 -11.19 2.73
C ARG A 99 20.59 -11.12 2.62
N ARG A 100 21.26 -12.22 2.28
CA ARG A 100 22.72 -12.22 2.06
C ARG A 100 23.16 -11.30 0.94
N ALA A 101 22.40 -11.25 -0.16
CA ALA A 101 22.69 -10.36 -1.28
C ALA A 101 22.53 -8.88 -0.91
N VAL A 102 21.46 -8.52 -0.19
CA VAL A 102 21.22 -7.14 0.24
C VAL A 102 22.29 -6.67 1.23
N LEU A 103 22.74 -7.55 2.14
CA LEU A 103 23.78 -7.21 3.11
C LEU A 103 25.16 -6.90 2.49
N GLN A 104 25.42 -7.31 1.25
CA GLN A 104 26.62 -6.89 0.51
C GLN A 104 26.64 -5.37 0.21
N ALA A 105 25.50 -4.69 0.30
CA ALA A 105 25.42 -3.23 0.16
C ALA A 105 25.86 -2.45 1.41
N ARG A 106 26.19 -3.14 2.50
CA ARG A 106 26.70 -2.50 3.71
C ARG A 106 28.19 -2.21 3.59
N LYS A 107 28.62 -1.10 4.20
CA LYS A 107 30.05 -0.77 4.30
C LYS A 107 30.72 -1.83 5.15
N ALA A 108 31.90 -2.29 4.73
CA ALA A 108 32.75 -3.13 5.57
C ALA A 108 33.01 -2.38 6.89
N HIS A 109 32.64 -2.98 8.03
CA HIS A 109 32.93 -2.37 9.32
C HIS A 109 34.46 -2.25 9.48
N THR A 110 34.95 -1.02 9.64
CA THR A 110 36.36 -0.75 9.97
C THR A 110 36.76 -1.32 11.33
N ASN A 111 35.80 -1.77 12.14
CA ASN A 111 36.04 -2.45 13.41
C ASN A 111 35.46 -3.88 13.37
N THR A 112 36.36 -4.82 13.08
CA THR A 112 36.28 -6.28 13.26
C THR A 112 35.51 -7.08 12.18
N PRO A 113 36.24 -7.80 11.29
CA PRO A 113 35.66 -8.90 10.49
C PRO A 113 35.00 -9.94 11.41
N GLY A 114 33.77 -10.35 11.11
CA GLY A 114 33.04 -11.41 11.84
C GLY A 114 31.79 -10.98 12.61
N LYS A 115 31.52 -9.68 12.82
CA LYS A 115 30.29 -9.23 13.53
C LYS A 115 29.01 -9.37 12.70
N ILE A 116 29.06 -9.17 11.37
CA ILE A 116 27.87 -9.32 10.50
C ILE A 116 27.49 -10.80 10.35
N GLU A 117 28.47 -11.71 10.30
CA GLU A 117 28.24 -13.16 10.25
C GLU A 117 27.68 -13.71 11.58
N ALA A 118 27.89 -13.00 12.69
CA ALA A 118 27.34 -13.32 14.01
C ALA A 118 25.93 -12.72 14.26
N LEU A 119 25.43 -11.84 13.39
CA LEU A 119 24.07 -11.31 13.50
C LEU A 119 23.08 -12.39 13.05
N ASN A 120 22.13 -12.71 13.92
CA ASN A 120 21.02 -13.57 13.55
C ASN A 120 20.04 -12.80 12.65
N VAL A 121 20.36 -12.71 11.36
CA VAL A 121 19.56 -12.00 10.34
C VAL A 121 18.22 -12.69 10.01
N HIS A 122 17.90 -13.80 10.69
CA HIS A 122 16.55 -14.36 10.72
C HIS A 122 15.66 -13.68 11.75
N ASP A 123 16.23 -12.93 12.69
CA ASP A 123 15.48 -12.07 13.60
C ASP A 123 15.02 -10.80 12.86
N PRO A 124 13.69 -10.58 12.71
CA PRO A 124 13.16 -9.38 12.07
C PRO A 124 13.60 -8.08 12.76
N GLU A 125 13.87 -8.09 14.06
CA GLU A 125 14.28 -6.90 14.80
C GLU A 125 15.70 -6.45 14.45
N VAL A 126 16.59 -7.41 14.17
CA VAL A 126 17.94 -7.13 13.68
C VAL A 126 17.87 -6.46 12.32
N CYS A 127 17.02 -6.97 11.41
CA CYS A 127 16.87 -6.38 10.08
C CYS A 127 16.24 -4.97 10.14
N ARG A 128 15.29 -4.73 11.05
CA ARG A 128 14.75 -3.39 11.33
C ARG A 128 15.83 -2.44 11.86
N THR A 129 16.65 -2.90 12.81
CA THR A 129 17.77 -2.10 13.33
C THR A 129 18.77 -1.75 12.22
N LEU A 130 19.01 -2.68 11.29
CA LEU A 130 19.86 -2.42 10.13
C LEU A 130 19.24 -1.41 9.16
N ASP A 131 17.93 -1.42 8.92
CA ASP A 131 17.25 -0.36 8.15
C ASP A 131 17.46 1.03 8.78
N ASP A 132 17.53 1.13 10.11
CA ASP A 132 17.73 2.41 10.82
C ASP A 132 19.20 2.86 10.88
N ASP A 133 20.16 1.96 10.61
CA ASP A 133 21.59 2.29 10.56
C ASP A 133 21.97 2.92 9.20
N ILE A 134 21.55 4.17 9.01
CA ILE A 134 21.81 4.98 7.82
C ILE A 134 23.31 5.04 7.47
N ALA A 135 24.18 5.15 8.49
CA ALA A 135 25.62 5.33 8.28
C ALA A 135 26.30 4.06 7.77
N GLY A 136 25.79 2.89 8.17
CA GLY A 136 26.34 1.59 7.82
C GLY A 136 26.04 1.09 6.41
N TRP A 137 25.05 1.66 5.72
CA TRP A 137 24.81 1.38 4.30
C TRP A 137 25.71 2.20 3.39
N TYR A 138 26.13 1.60 2.29
CA TYR A 138 26.83 2.32 1.23
C TYR A 138 25.81 2.92 0.26
N LEU A 139 25.89 4.24 0.07
CA LEU A 139 25.09 4.96 -0.92
C LEU A 139 26.04 5.51 -1.98
N ARG A 140 25.97 4.94 -3.18
CA ARG A 140 26.67 5.48 -4.35
C ARG A 140 26.14 6.87 -4.74
N PRO A 141 26.88 7.68 -5.51
CA PRO A 141 26.50 9.06 -5.83
C PRO A 141 25.10 9.20 -6.43
N SER A 142 24.68 8.24 -7.25
CA SER A 142 23.33 8.24 -7.84
C SER A 142 22.21 7.99 -6.85
N LEU A 143 22.40 7.10 -5.86
CA LEU A 143 21.47 6.95 -4.74
C LEU A 143 21.43 8.20 -3.87
N VAL A 144 22.59 8.80 -3.56
CA VAL A 144 22.65 10.08 -2.84
C VAL A 144 21.90 11.19 -3.60
N ALA A 145 22.09 11.26 -4.92
CA ALA A 145 21.39 12.21 -5.77
C ALA A 145 19.88 11.96 -5.77
N LEU A 146 19.45 10.71 -5.92
CA LEU A 146 18.03 10.32 -5.84
C LEU A 146 17.41 10.71 -4.50
N GLY A 147 18.08 10.43 -3.38
CA GLY A 147 17.61 10.82 -2.05
C GLY A 147 17.36 12.32 -1.93
N LYS A 148 18.27 13.14 -2.45
CA LYS A 148 18.13 14.61 -2.49
C LYS A 148 17.03 15.08 -3.44
N LEU A 149 16.92 14.47 -4.62
CA LEU A 149 15.85 14.75 -5.58
C LEU A 149 14.47 14.51 -4.94
N LEU A 150 14.30 13.36 -4.31
CA LEU A 150 13.05 12.97 -3.66
C LEU A 150 12.74 13.82 -2.42
N ALA A 151 13.75 14.17 -1.62
CA ALA A 151 13.57 15.01 -0.43
C ALA A 151 13.26 16.48 -0.78
N ASN A 152 13.93 17.04 -1.79
CA ASN A 152 13.92 18.48 -2.05
C ASN A 152 13.03 18.91 -3.22
N HIS A 153 12.68 18.01 -4.15
CA HIS A 153 11.92 18.33 -5.37
C HIS A 153 10.61 17.53 -5.50
N SER A 154 10.01 17.13 -4.37
CA SER A 154 8.80 16.29 -4.32
C SER A 154 7.55 16.89 -4.99
N GLY A 155 7.52 18.20 -5.23
CA GLY A 155 6.43 18.85 -5.98
C GLY A 155 6.42 18.46 -7.46
N ARG A 156 7.59 18.36 -8.10
CA ARG A 156 7.74 18.00 -9.53
C ARG A 156 7.94 16.49 -9.72
N LEU A 157 8.81 15.90 -8.91
CA LEU A 157 9.20 14.49 -9.02
C LEU A 157 8.23 13.51 -8.32
N GLY A 158 7.05 14.03 -7.96
CA GLY A 158 6.00 13.31 -7.26
C GLY A 158 6.39 12.86 -5.86
N LYS A 159 5.42 12.25 -5.19
CA LYS A 159 5.59 11.68 -3.84
C LYS A 159 5.63 10.17 -3.83
N THR A 160 5.80 9.53 -4.99
CA THR A 160 5.78 8.06 -5.09
C THR A 160 6.90 7.56 -5.99
N VAL A 161 7.63 6.55 -5.50
CA VAL A 161 8.65 5.79 -6.23
C VAL A 161 8.27 4.33 -6.22
N LEU A 162 8.32 3.70 -7.39
CA LEU A 162 8.09 2.27 -7.57
C LEU A 162 9.43 1.56 -7.73
N THR A 163 9.56 0.37 -7.16
CA THR A 163 10.73 -0.48 -7.38
C THR A 163 10.40 -1.96 -7.27
N THR A 164 11.18 -2.78 -7.98
CA THR A 164 11.22 -4.24 -7.83
C THR A 164 12.37 -4.71 -6.96
N ASN A 165 13.18 -3.78 -6.45
CA ASN A 165 14.33 -4.10 -5.61
C ASN A 165 13.85 -4.51 -4.22
N PHE A 166 14.60 -5.39 -3.56
CA PHE A 166 14.27 -5.85 -2.20
C PHE A 166 14.96 -5.01 -1.11
N ASP A 167 16.04 -4.31 -1.48
CA ASP A 167 16.94 -3.59 -0.58
C ASP A 167 16.36 -2.28 -0.04
N PRO A 168 16.91 -1.75 1.07
CA PRO A 168 16.45 -0.50 1.69
C PRO A 168 17.04 0.77 1.06
N LEU A 169 17.85 0.69 -0.01
CA LEU A 169 18.80 1.78 -0.30
C LEU A 169 18.13 3.10 -0.71
N ILE A 170 16.94 3.05 -1.33
CA ILE A 170 16.16 4.27 -1.64
C ILE A 170 15.70 4.95 -0.34
N GLN A 171 15.23 4.17 0.64
CA GLN A 171 14.83 4.67 1.96
C GLN A 171 16.00 5.32 2.68
N ILE A 172 17.15 4.62 2.71
CA ILE A 172 18.36 5.11 3.35
C ILE A 172 18.83 6.40 2.69
N ALA A 173 18.77 6.48 1.35
CA ALA A 173 19.12 7.69 0.61
C ALA A 173 18.21 8.89 0.94
N VAL A 174 16.89 8.68 1.01
CA VAL A 174 15.94 9.73 1.41
C VAL A 174 16.23 10.21 2.83
N ARG A 175 16.45 9.29 3.77
CA ARG A 175 16.80 9.64 5.16
C ARG A 175 18.13 10.36 5.27
N ALA A 176 19.16 9.93 4.54
CA ALA A 176 20.46 10.58 4.48
C ALA A 176 20.40 12.02 3.92
N ALA A 177 19.36 12.31 3.12
CA ALA A 177 19.04 13.66 2.64
C ALA A 177 18.09 14.44 3.58
N ASN A 178 17.87 13.95 4.81
CA ASN A 178 16.93 14.50 5.80
C ASN A 178 15.45 14.50 5.35
N GLY A 179 15.11 13.67 4.36
CA GLY A 179 13.74 13.44 3.93
C GLY A 179 13.00 12.46 4.82
N THR A 180 11.69 12.39 4.61
CA THR A 180 10.79 11.38 5.23
C THR A 180 10.25 10.46 4.15
N TYR A 181 10.00 9.20 4.50
CA TYR A 181 9.43 8.23 3.57
C TYR A 181 8.39 7.34 4.25
N LEU A 182 7.53 6.76 3.43
CA LEU A 182 6.64 5.66 3.77
C LEU A 182 7.01 4.46 2.92
N ARG A 183 7.06 3.26 3.50
CA ARG A 183 7.36 2.04 2.76
C ARG A 183 6.10 1.22 2.58
N THR A 184 5.81 0.83 1.34
CA THR A 184 4.75 -0.13 1.02
C THR A 184 5.40 -1.38 0.43
N MET A 185 5.11 -2.55 1.00
CA MET A 185 5.73 -3.83 0.63
C MET A 185 4.64 -4.78 0.13
N LEU A 186 4.74 -5.22 -1.12
CA LEU A 186 3.75 -6.10 -1.74
C LEU A 186 4.36 -7.48 -1.98
N HIS A 187 3.91 -8.46 -1.21
CA HIS A 187 4.22 -9.89 -1.39
C HIS A 187 3.04 -10.68 -1.97
N ASP A 188 1.88 -10.04 -2.14
CA ASP A 188 0.68 -10.58 -2.80
C ASP A 188 -0.16 -9.40 -3.36
N ASP A 189 -1.40 -9.64 -3.79
CA ASP A 189 -2.33 -8.58 -4.22
C ASP A 189 -2.67 -7.59 -3.09
N GLY A 190 -2.35 -6.32 -3.31
CA GLY A 190 -2.51 -5.24 -2.34
C GLY A 190 -2.78 -3.90 -2.99
N THR A 191 -3.11 -2.89 -2.20
CA THR A 191 -3.35 -1.52 -2.69
C THR A 191 -2.19 -0.61 -2.32
N LEU A 192 -1.90 0.39 -3.15
CA LEU A 192 -0.87 1.39 -2.85
C LEU A 192 -1.31 2.37 -1.75
N SER A 193 -2.62 2.52 -1.52
CA SER A 193 -3.18 3.44 -0.51
C SER A 193 -3.19 2.88 0.92
N GLN A 194 -2.39 1.85 1.23
CA GLN A 194 -2.35 1.24 2.57
C GLN A 194 -1.58 2.08 3.59
N SER A 195 -0.84 3.10 3.15
CA SER A 195 0.00 3.92 4.01
C SER A 195 -0.18 5.39 3.62
N GLU A 196 -0.73 6.19 4.55
CA GLU A 196 -0.80 7.64 4.43
C GLU A 196 0.06 8.29 5.52
N GLY A 197 0.82 9.32 5.15
CA GLY A 197 1.73 10.02 6.04
C GLY A 197 2.60 11.03 5.31
N PRO A 198 3.38 11.84 6.05
CA PRO A 198 4.31 12.80 5.45
C PRO A 198 5.51 12.08 4.83
N GLY A 199 5.90 12.47 3.61
CA GLY A 199 7.10 12.00 2.93
C GLY A 199 6.86 11.37 1.57
N VAL A 200 7.91 10.75 1.04
CA VAL A 200 7.89 10.02 -0.24
C VAL A 200 7.49 8.57 0.00
N GLN A 201 6.47 8.10 -0.68
CA GLN A 201 6.08 6.71 -0.68
C GLN A 201 7.02 5.89 -1.57
N ILE A 202 7.66 4.87 -1.01
CA ILE A 202 8.52 3.93 -1.72
C ILE A 202 7.84 2.57 -1.72
N VAL A 203 7.49 2.09 -2.91
CA VAL A 203 6.69 0.88 -3.11
C VAL A 203 7.57 -0.24 -3.66
N HIS A 204 7.69 -1.33 -2.90
CA HIS A 204 8.36 -2.57 -3.31
C HIS A 204 7.34 -3.57 -3.86
N LEU A 205 7.34 -3.77 -5.17
CA LEU A 205 6.32 -4.57 -5.86
C LEU A 205 6.51 -6.09 -5.70
N HIS A 206 7.72 -6.54 -5.38
CA HIS A 206 8.09 -7.95 -5.31
C HIS A 206 8.41 -8.44 -3.89
N GLY A 207 8.08 -7.64 -2.88
CA GLY A 207 8.43 -7.90 -1.48
C GLY A 207 9.65 -7.10 -1.03
N TYR A 208 10.04 -7.30 0.22
CA TYR A 208 11.15 -6.60 0.86
C TYR A 208 12.11 -7.60 1.49
N TRP A 209 13.37 -7.20 1.68
CA TRP A 209 14.43 -8.12 2.12
C TRP A 209 14.18 -8.76 3.50
N HIS A 210 13.26 -8.22 4.31
CA HIS A 210 12.74 -8.87 5.51
C HIS A 210 11.26 -8.60 5.73
N GLY A 211 10.63 -9.37 6.61
CA GLY A 211 9.23 -9.18 7.04
C GLY A 211 8.16 -9.68 6.07
N THR A 212 8.53 -10.05 4.84
CA THR A 212 7.62 -10.62 3.82
C THR A 212 8.37 -11.61 2.95
N ASP A 213 7.65 -12.52 2.28
CA ASP A 213 8.23 -13.33 1.21
C ASP A 213 8.61 -12.48 -0.01
N THR A 214 9.74 -12.83 -0.62
CA THR A 214 10.22 -12.22 -1.86
C THR A 214 9.78 -13.05 -3.08
N LEU A 215 9.38 -12.36 -4.13
CA LEU A 215 8.73 -12.93 -5.32
C LEU A 215 9.75 -13.05 -6.46
N HIS A 216 10.04 -14.27 -6.89
CA HIS A 216 11.11 -14.57 -7.84
C HIS A 216 10.68 -15.37 -9.06
N VAL A 217 9.72 -16.29 -8.88
CA VAL A 217 9.36 -17.24 -9.93
C VAL A 217 8.13 -16.81 -10.71
N PRO A 218 7.97 -17.26 -11.97
CA PRO A 218 6.82 -16.89 -12.79
C PRO A 218 5.47 -17.13 -12.12
N ALA A 219 5.29 -18.23 -11.39
CA ALA A 219 4.05 -18.52 -10.66
C ALA A 219 3.69 -17.45 -9.61
N GLN A 220 4.69 -16.87 -8.95
CA GLN A 220 4.53 -15.80 -7.95
C GLN A 220 4.29 -14.44 -8.61
N ILE A 221 5.07 -14.15 -9.66
CA ILE A 221 5.12 -12.83 -10.29
C ILE A 221 3.95 -12.61 -11.27
N LYS A 222 3.43 -13.69 -11.88
CA LYS A 222 2.28 -13.67 -12.80
C LYS A 222 0.93 -13.92 -12.12
N SER A 223 0.92 -14.20 -10.82
CA SER A 223 -0.31 -14.35 -10.05
C SER A 223 -1.20 -13.09 -10.23
N PRO A 224 -2.52 -13.22 -10.46
CA PRO A 224 -3.38 -12.06 -10.67
C PRO A 224 -3.42 -11.12 -9.46
N ARG A 225 -2.95 -9.86 -9.62
CA ARG A 225 -3.03 -8.82 -8.58
C ARG A 225 -3.93 -7.67 -8.98
N LYS A 226 -5.24 -7.87 -8.88
CA LYS A 226 -6.27 -6.93 -9.37
C LYS A 226 -6.27 -5.62 -8.58
N LYS A 227 -6.03 -5.67 -7.27
CA LYS A 227 -5.96 -4.47 -6.41
C LYS A 227 -4.72 -3.64 -6.72
N LEU A 228 -3.59 -4.30 -6.98
CA LEU A 228 -2.36 -3.63 -7.37
C LEU A 228 -2.54 -2.93 -8.71
N LYS A 229 -3.05 -3.67 -9.72
CA LYS A 229 -3.35 -3.11 -11.04
C LYS A 229 -4.20 -1.84 -10.95
N ARG A 230 -5.34 -1.89 -10.25
CA ARG A 230 -6.21 -0.72 -10.07
C ARG A 230 -5.53 0.43 -9.33
N SER A 231 -4.62 0.14 -8.41
CA SER A 231 -3.86 1.17 -7.70
C SER A 231 -2.83 1.84 -8.60
N LEU A 232 -2.15 1.07 -9.47
CA LEU A 232 -1.24 1.59 -10.49
C LEU A 232 -2.00 2.44 -11.52
N GLU A 233 -3.20 2.02 -11.93
CA GLU A 233 -4.06 2.80 -12.82
C GLU A 233 -4.36 4.20 -12.27
N ARG A 234 -4.79 4.27 -11.00
CA ARG A 234 -5.06 5.54 -10.33
C ARG A 234 -3.81 6.37 -10.12
N LEU A 235 -2.68 5.72 -9.81
CA LEU A 235 -1.42 6.40 -9.55
C LEU A 235 -0.86 7.03 -10.83
N LEU A 236 -0.91 6.31 -11.95
CA LEU A 236 -0.28 6.73 -13.21
C LEU A 236 -1.19 7.59 -14.10
N GLN A 237 -2.47 7.72 -13.74
CA GLN A 237 -3.43 8.53 -14.48
C GLN A 237 -2.94 9.98 -14.60
N ASN A 238 -2.83 10.48 -15.84
CA ASN A 238 -2.36 11.82 -16.17
C ASN A 238 -0.96 12.20 -15.66
N ARG A 239 -0.10 11.22 -15.36
CA ARG A 239 1.27 11.43 -14.90
C ARG A 239 2.31 10.89 -15.86
N THR A 240 3.56 11.26 -15.64
CA THR A 240 4.71 10.74 -16.40
C THR A 240 5.43 9.67 -15.60
N LEU A 241 5.49 8.46 -16.12
CA LEU A 241 6.26 7.34 -15.57
C LEU A 241 7.63 7.28 -16.26
N ILE A 242 8.71 7.25 -15.49
CA ILE A 242 10.06 7.06 -15.98
C ILE A 242 10.59 5.72 -15.49
N VAL A 243 10.88 4.82 -16.42
CA VAL A 243 11.38 3.47 -16.13
C VAL A 243 12.88 3.42 -16.39
N MET A 244 13.67 3.07 -15.37
CA MET A 244 15.13 2.96 -15.47
C MET A 244 15.64 1.70 -14.77
N GLY A 245 16.69 1.09 -15.32
CA GLY A 245 17.35 -0.05 -14.68
C GLY A 245 16.51 -1.33 -14.58
N CYS A 246 15.46 -1.45 -15.40
CA CYS A 246 14.54 -2.58 -15.41
C CYS A 246 14.69 -3.40 -16.71
N GLY A 247 14.80 -4.72 -16.59
CA GLY A 247 14.83 -5.64 -17.73
C GLY A 247 13.46 -5.88 -18.40
N GLY A 248 12.38 -5.32 -17.85
CA GLY A 248 11.01 -5.44 -18.37
C GLY A 248 10.50 -6.87 -18.41
N TRP A 249 10.62 -7.60 -17.29
CA TRP A 249 10.12 -8.97 -17.20
C TRP A 249 8.61 -9.03 -17.43
N ASP A 250 8.12 -10.19 -17.88
CA ASP A 250 6.69 -10.43 -18.01
C ASP A 250 6.05 -10.62 -16.63
N ASP A 251 5.89 -9.52 -15.91
CA ASP A 251 5.37 -9.42 -14.56
C ASP A 251 4.06 -8.64 -14.47
N VAL A 252 3.52 -8.55 -13.26
CA VAL A 252 2.29 -7.82 -12.97
C VAL A 252 2.40 -6.32 -13.28
N PHE A 253 3.58 -5.72 -13.13
CA PHE A 253 3.80 -4.32 -13.47
C PHE A 253 3.72 -4.12 -14.98
N MET A 254 4.42 -4.93 -15.77
CA MET A 254 4.40 -4.87 -17.23
C MET A 254 3.03 -5.23 -17.80
N SER A 255 2.31 -6.17 -17.19
CA SER A 255 0.91 -6.46 -17.55
C SER A 255 0.00 -5.25 -17.26
N SER A 256 0.10 -4.67 -16.07
CA SER A 256 -0.68 -3.48 -15.68
C SER A 256 -0.35 -2.28 -16.56
N LEU A 257 0.92 -2.08 -16.89
CA LEU A 257 1.36 -1.01 -17.78
C LEU A 257 0.82 -1.21 -19.19
N SER A 258 0.86 -2.43 -19.73
CA SER A 258 0.28 -2.78 -21.04
C SER A 258 -1.21 -2.45 -21.13
N ASP A 259 -1.96 -2.76 -20.07
CA ASP A 259 -3.40 -2.47 -20.00
C ASP A 259 -3.65 -0.96 -19.86
N LEU A 260 -2.90 -0.29 -18.99
CA LEU A 260 -2.97 1.16 -18.75
C LEU A 260 -2.69 1.97 -20.02
N VAL A 261 -1.67 1.58 -20.79
CA VAL A 261 -1.33 2.26 -22.04
C VAL A 261 -2.25 1.87 -23.20
N SER A 262 -3.12 0.89 -23.02
CA SER A 262 -4.19 0.57 -23.97
C SER A 262 -5.45 1.38 -23.69
N ASP A 263 -5.64 1.83 -22.45
CA ASP A 263 -6.74 2.71 -22.06
C ASP A 263 -6.52 4.14 -22.59
N THR A 264 -7.57 4.71 -23.19
CA THR A 264 -7.52 6.06 -23.76
C THR A 264 -7.94 7.16 -22.79
N GLU A 265 -8.57 6.81 -21.67
CA GLU A 265 -9.04 7.75 -20.66
C GLU A 265 -7.95 8.04 -19.60
N LEU A 266 -7.08 7.07 -19.30
CA LEU A 266 -6.06 7.20 -18.25
C LEU A 266 -4.88 8.10 -18.63
N ASN A 267 -4.58 8.22 -19.92
CA ASN A 267 -3.60 9.16 -20.50
C ASN A 267 -2.22 9.26 -19.78
N PRO A 268 -1.56 8.14 -19.45
CA PRO A 268 -0.20 8.16 -18.91
C PRO A 268 0.83 8.55 -20.00
N ASP A 269 1.93 9.18 -19.59
CA ASP A 269 3.15 9.27 -20.42
C ASP A 269 4.19 8.30 -19.86
N VAL A 270 4.82 7.51 -20.71
CA VAL A 270 5.83 6.50 -20.31
C VAL A 270 7.15 6.80 -21.02
N LEU A 271 8.19 7.07 -20.24
CA LEU A 271 9.55 7.26 -20.71
C LEU A 271 10.35 6.05 -20.29
N TRP A 272 10.79 5.26 -21.26
CA TRP A 272 11.56 4.04 -21.00
C TRP A 272 13.02 4.26 -21.38
N ALA A 273 13.91 4.16 -20.41
CA ALA A 273 15.34 4.40 -20.58
C ALA A 273 16.11 3.07 -20.60
N PHE A 274 16.80 2.81 -21.70
CA PHE A 274 17.70 1.67 -21.89
C PHE A 274 19.14 2.10 -21.62
N TYR A 275 19.90 1.22 -20.99
CA TYR A 275 21.33 1.45 -20.74
C TYR A 275 22.14 1.28 -22.02
N GLU A 276 21.78 0.28 -22.82
CA GLU A 276 22.37 0.00 -24.12
C GLU A 276 22.20 1.21 -25.05
N SER A 277 23.24 1.52 -25.82
CA SER A 277 23.21 2.60 -26.82
C SER A 277 22.97 2.11 -28.24
N ASP A 278 23.18 0.81 -28.51
CA ASP A 278 22.93 0.21 -29.83
C ASP A 278 21.45 -0.12 -29.98
N GLU A 279 20.76 0.63 -30.83
CA GLU A 279 19.34 0.45 -31.11
C GLU A 279 19.00 -0.95 -31.63
N GLN A 280 19.88 -1.60 -32.40
CA GLN A 280 19.62 -2.96 -32.91
C GLN A 280 19.65 -3.98 -31.78
N GLU A 281 20.60 -3.83 -30.85
CA GLU A 281 20.67 -4.65 -29.64
C GLU A 281 19.40 -4.45 -28.80
N ILE A 282 18.99 -3.19 -28.59
CA ILE A 282 17.79 -2.85 -27.82
C ILE A 282 16.55 -3.50 -28.45
N VAL A 283 16.36 -3.35 -29.77
CA VAL A 283 15.22 -3.91 -30.50
C VAL A 283 15.18 -5.43 -30.38
N HIS A 284 16.34 -6.09 -30.50
CA HIS A 284 16.43 -7.54 -30.37
C HIS A 284 16.13 -8.01 -28.95
N LYS A 285 16.76 -7.39 -27.94
CA LYS A 285 16.69 -7.79 -26.53
C LYS A 285 15.35 -7.49 -25.88
N TYR A 286 14.70 -6.38 -26.27
CA TYR A 286 13.49 -5.85 -25.64
C TYR A 286 12.25 -5.90 -26.55
N GLN A 287 12.25 -6.80 -27.55
CA GLN A 287 11.13 -6.97 -28.48
C GLN A 287 9.77 -7.13 -27.77
N HIS A 288 9.75 -7.84 -26.64
CA HIS A 288 8.55 -8.06 -25.83
C HIS A 288 8.00 -6.77 -25.20
N ILE A 289 8.86 -5.80 -24.86
CA ILE A 289 8.45 -4.51 -24.31
C ILE A 289 7.75 -3.69 -25.40
N PHE A 290 8.34 -3.61 -26.59
CA PHE A 290 7.73 -2.91 -27.73
C PHE A 290 6.38 -3.51 -28.10
N ALA A 291 6.26 -4.84 -28.09
CA ALA A 291 4.98 -5.51 -28.36
C ALA A 291 3.88 -5.13 -27.34
N LYS A 292 4.23 -5.03 -26.05
CA LYS A 292 3.27 -4.65 -24.99
C LYS A 292 2.89 -3.17 -25.02
N LEU A 293 3.83 -2.29 -25.38
CA LEU A 293 3.62 -0.84 -25.36
C LEU A 293 3.15 -0.26 -26.70
N ALA A 294 3.09 -1.09 -27.75
CA ALA A 294 2.64 -0.71 -29.09
C ALA A 294 1.35 0.14 -29.14
N PRO A 295 0.30 -0.13 -28.33
CA PRO A 295 -0.94 0.66 -28.36
C PRO A 295 -0.77 2.16 -28.04
N ALA A 296 0.26 2.54 -27.27
CA ALA A 296 0.52 3.94 -26.89
C ALA A 296 1.65 4.59 -27.68
N MET A 297 2.44 3.81 -28.42
CA MET A 297 3.47 4.34 -29.30
C MET A 297 2.89 5.23 -30.40
N GLY A 298 1.84 4.77 -31.08
CA GLY A 298 1.18 5.55 -32.14
C GLY A 298 0.55 6.86 -31.64
N ARG A 299 0.32 6.98 -30.32
CA ARG A 299 -0.20 8.18 -29.66
C ARG A 299 0.91 9.13 -29.17
N GLY A 300 2.18 8.77 -29.34
CA GLY A 300 3.33 9.51 -28.81
C GLY A 300 3.43 9.50 -27.28
N ARG A 301 2.64 8.64 -26.60
CA ARG A 301 2.55 8.53 -25.14
C ARG A 301 3.62 7.63 -24.54
N VAL A 302 4.25 6.79 -25.35
CA VAL A 302 5.44 6.00 -24.97
C VAL A 302 6.61 6.51 -25.80
N GLN A 303 7.73 6.81 -25.15
CA GLN A 303 8.97 7.22 -25.80
C GLN A 303 10.16 6.43 -25.23
N PHE A 304 11.09 6.07 -26.10
CA PHE A 304 12.22 5.23 -25.77
C PHE A 304 13.52 6.03 -25.85
N TYR A 305 14.41 5.79 -24.90
CA TYR A 305 15.69 6.48 -24.78
C TYR A 305 16.83 5.47 -24.71
N ALA A 306 17.87 5.67 -25.51
CA ALA A 306 19.03 4.78 -25.59
C ALA A 306 20.26 5.42 -24.95
N GLY A 307 21.18 4.59 -24.45
CA GLY A 307 22.44 5.04 -23.85
C GLY A 307 22.28 5.78 -22.52
N VAL A 308 21.25 5.46 -21.75
CA VAL A 308 20.95 6.14 -20.49
C VAL A 308 21.50 5.35 -19.30
N ASP A 309 22.65 5.80 -18.81
CA ASP A 309 23.17 5.36 -17.52
C ASP A 309 22.50 6.14 -16.38
N LEU A 310 21.66 5.47 -15.61
CA LEU A 310 20.96 6.06 -14.46
C LEU A 310 21.93 6.58 -13.40
N HIS A 311 23.14 6.02 -13.32
CA HIS A 311 24.13 6.43 -12.33
C HIS A 311 24.81 7.75 -12.66
N THR A 312 24.81 8.11 -13.95
CA THR A 312 25.22 9.42 -14.44
C THR A 312 24.03 10.38 -14.50
N PHE A 313 22.86 9.88 -14.90
CA PHE A 313 21.62 10.66 -15.05
C PHE A 313 21.17 11.33 -13.75
N LEU A 314 21.05 10.59 -12.64
CA LEU A 314 20.48 11.12 -11.40
C LEU A 314 21.33 12.25 -10.79
N PRO A 315 22.67 12.14 -10.69
CA PRO A 315 23.52 13.25 -10.28
C PRO A 315 23.42 14.47 -11.20
N GLN A 316 23.38 14.28 -12.52
CA GLN A 316 23.27 15.39 -13.47
C GLN A 316 21.91 16.08 -13.37
N LEU A 317 20.82 15.33 -13.27
CA LEU A 317 19.48 15.89 -13.04
C LEU A 317 19.42 16.75 -11.77
N LEU A 318 20.02 16.28 -10.68
CA LEU A 318 20.12 17.07 -9.45
C LEU A 318 20.97 18.34 -9.64
N GLY A 319 22.02 18.28 -10.45
CA GLY A 319 22.81 19.46 -10.83
C GLY A 319 21.96 20.47 -11.60
N SER A 320 21.33 20.03 -12.68
CA SER A 320 20.53 20.90 -13.55
C SER A 320 19.35 21.54 -12.82
N LEU A 321 18.70 20.83 -11.89
CA LEU A 321 17.60 21.39 -11.09
C LEU A 321 18.05 22.41 -10.03
N LYS A 322 19.35 22.52 -9.73
CA LYS A 322 19.90 23.60 -8.87
C LYS A 322 20.15 24.89 -9.65
N ASP A 323 20.39 24.79 -10.96
CA ASP A 323 20.78 25.91 -11.82
C ASP A 323 19.60 26.57 -12.55
N VAL A 324 18.38 26.02 -12.42
CA VAL A 324 17.16 26.68 -12.90
C VAL A 324 16.81 27.82 -11.92
N PRO A 325 16.84 29.09 -12.34
CA PRO A 325 16.50 30.21 -11.47
C PRO A 325 15.02 30.14 -11.12
N ASP A 326 14.74 30.11 -9.82
CA ASP A 326 13.56 30.66 -9.12
C ASP A 326 12.17 30.24 -9.60
N ALA A 327 11.98 29.42 -10.64
CA ALA A 327 10.64 29.08 -11.11
C ALA A 327 9.91 28.13 -10.15
N ASP A 328 10.64 27.21 -9.51
CA ASP A 328 10.08 26.30 -8.50
C ASP A 328 9.94 26.97 -7.13
N GLU A 329 10.87 27.85 -6.75
CA GLU A 329 10.73 28.69 -5.55
C GLU A 329 9.58 29.69 -5.75
N GLN A 330 9.48 30.39 -6.88
CA GLN A 330 8.37 31.31 -7.17
C GLN A 330 7.03 30.58 -7.29
N ARG A 331 6.97 29.34 -7.81
CA ARG A 331 5.73 28.55 -7.86
C ARG A 331 5.34 28.04 -6.46
N HIS A 332 6.32 27.63 -5.66
CA HIS A 332 6.11 27.27 -4.25
C HIS A 332 5.71 28.49 -3.41
N ILE A 333 6.32 29.65 -3.65
CA ILE A 333 6.00 30.95 -3.07
C ILE A 333 4.59 31.37 -3.49
N ASN A 334 4.20 31.23 -4.75
CA ASN A 334 2.85 31.55 -5.22
C ASN A 334 1.79 30.63 -4.61
N GLU A 335 2.05 29.32 -4.50
CA GLU A 335 1.17 28.38 -3.79
C GLU A 335 1.07 28.69 -2.29
N ILE A 336 2.15 29.19 -1.68
CA ILE A 336 2.18 29.61 -0.28
C ILE A 336 1.47 30.96 -0.10
N LEU A 337 1.62 31.89 -1.04
CA LEU A 337 0.96 33.21 -1.04
C LEU A 337 -0.55 33.08 -1.22
N GLU A 338 -1.03 32.20 -2.10
CA GLU A 338 -2.45 31.86 -2.21
C GLU A 338 -3.01 31.28 -0.90
N LYS A 339 -2.23 30.43 -0.21
CA LYS A 339 -2.59 29.90 1.12
C LYS A 339 -2.52 30.95 2.23
N LEU A 340 -1.68 31.98 2.07
CA LEU A 340 -1.51 33.10 3.00
C LEU A 340 -2.64 34.13 2.86
N ASP A 341 -3.13 34.39 1.65
CA ASP A 341 -4.32 35.22 1.42
C ASP A 341 -5.61 34.52 1.86
N ALA A 342 -5.59 33.19 2.01
CA ALA A 342 -6.67 32.41 2.60
C ALA A 342 -6.70 32.42 4.15
N LEU A 343 -5.70 33.03 4.83
CA LEU A 343 -5.67 33.15 6.29
C LEU A 343 -6.42 34.40 6.80
N ALA A 344 -6.99 34.30 8.00
CA ALA A 344 -7.70 35.43 8.63
C ALA A 344 -6.76 36.64 8.91
N PRO A 345 -7.18 37.90 8.68
CA PRO A 345 -6.32 39.10 8.75
C PRO A 345 -5.55 39.28 10.07
N ASP A 346 -6.16 38.91 11.19
CA ASP A 346 -5.57 39.06 12.53
C ASP A 346 -4.36 38.14 12.76
N LEU A 347 -4.31 37.00 12.07
CA LEU A 347 -3.21 36.05 12.15
C LEU A 347 -2.00 36.53 11.35
N ARG A 348 -2.27 37.17 10.20
CA ARG A 348 -1.28 37.81 9.33
C ARG A 348 -0.51 38.90 10.10
N HIS A 349 -1.22 39.72 10.87
CA HIS A 349 -0.61 40.77 11.69
C HIS A 349 0.30 40.27 12.82
N LYS A 350 -0.04 39.15 13.48
CA LYS A 350 0.78 38.58 14.57
C LYS A 350 2.09 37.97 14.09
N ILE A 351 2.10 37.38 12.90
CA ILE A 351 3.30 36.79 12.29
C ILE A 351 4.28 37.91 11.89
N PHE A 352 3.77 39.02 11.33
CA PHE A 352 4.62 40.17 10.99
C PHE A 352 5.22 40.87 12.21
N ALA A 353 4.57 40.83 13.38
CA ALA A 353 5.05 41.45 14.62
C ALA A 353 6.24 40.73 15.29
N GLN A 354 6.56 39.50 14.86
CA GLN A 354 7.67 38.70 15.42
C GLN A 354 8.92 38.70 14.54
N ILE A 355 8.88 39.34 13.37
CA ILE A 355 10.08 39.58 12.57
C ILE A 355 10.90 40.67 13.28
N ASP A 356 12.21 40.45 13.40
CA ASP A 356 13.13 41.43 13.99
C ASP A 356 12.95 42.81 13.30
N PRO A 357 12.49 43.84 14.03
CA PRO A 357 12.26 45.17 13.47
C PRO A 357 13.52 45.77 12.84
N SER A 358 14.70 45.44 13.38
CA SER A 358 15.98 45.95 12.89
C SER A 358 16.32 45.47 11.47
N LEU A 359 15.79 44.32 11.05
CA LEU A 359 15.95 43.78 9.70
C LEU A 359 15.04 44.47 8.68
N ILE A 360 13.83 44.86 9.10
CA ILE A 360 12.90 45.65 8.29
C ILE A 360 13.45 47.06 8.11
N ASP A 361 13.85 47.70 9.21
CA ASP A 361 14.46 49.03 9.21
C ASP A 361 15.74 49.05 8.36
N ARG A 362 16.53 47.97 8.38
CA ARG A 362 17.74 47.85 7.55
C ARG A 362 17.42 47.76 6.06
N VAL A 363 16.39 47.02 5.66
CA VAL A 363 15.96 46.93 4.25
C VAL A 363 15.40 48.26 3.77
N GLU A 364 14.59 48.95 4.59
CA GLU A 364 14.05 50.27 4.23
C GLU A 364 15.15 51.34 4.12
N ASN A 365 16.10 51.37 5.07
CA ASN A 365 17.24 52.28 5.01
C ASN A 365 18.15 52.02 3.80
N LEU A 366 18.42 50.76 3.47
CA LEU A 366 19.20 50.40 2.28
C LEU A 366 18.47 50.77 0.99
N ARG A 367 17.14 50.60 0.93
CA ARG A 367 16.33 51.03 -0.22
C ARG A 367 16.35 52.54 -0.40
N ALA A 368 16.12 53.30 0.67
CA ALA A 368 16.15 54.77 0.62
C ALA A 368 17.54 55.31 0.23
N THR A 369 18.61 54.66 0.68
CA THR A 369 19.98 55.03 0.32
C THR A 369 20.28 54.70 -1.14
N HIS A 370 19.80 53.56 -1.64
CA HIS A 370 19.92 53.16 -3.04
C HIS A 370 19.17 54.13 -3.97
N GLU A 371 17.92 54.47 -3.66
CA GLU A 371 17.13 55.45 -4.44
C GLU A 371 17.79 56.83 -4.46
N ARG A 372 18.38 57.28 -3.34
CA ARG A 372 19.12 58.54 -3.30
C ARG A 372 20.38 58.52 -4.16
N LEU A 373 21.09 57.39 -4.18
CA LEU A 373 22.29 57.20 -5.01
C LEU A 373 21.93 57.14 -6.51
N GLU A 374 20.82 56.50 -6.88
CA GLU A 374 20.33 56.50 -8.26
C GLU A 374 19.88 57.90 -8.71
N GLN A 375 19.22 58.66 -7.83
CA GLN A 375 18.84 60.04 -8.10
C GLN A 375 20.08 60.94 -8.29
N GLU A 376 21.08 60.83 -7.40
CA GLU A 376 22.35 61.57 -7.51
C GLU A 376 23.14 61.18 -8.75
N LEU A 377 23.13 59.90 -9.13
CA LEU A 377 23.73 59.40 -10.37
C LEU A 377 23.07 60.04 -11.59
N THR A 378 21.74 60.10 -11.61
CA THR A 378 20.95 60.72 -12.69
C THR A 378 21.23 62.23 -12.79
N ASP A 379 21.34 62.93 -11.66
CA ASP A 379 21.62 64.37 -11.63
C ASP A 379 23.07 64.75 -11.96
N THR A 380 24.01 63.79 -11.80
CA THR A 380 25.46 63.98 -11.99
C THR A 380 25.97 63.45 -13.33
N GLN A 381 25.17 62.64 -14.04
CA GLN A 381 25.46 62.04 -15.36
C GLN A 381 25.93 63.06 -16.42
N HIS A 382 25.57 64.34 -16.29
CA HIS A 382 25.96 65.40 -17.22
C HIS A 382 27.04 66.37 -16.71
N LYS A 383 27.59 66.17 -15.50
CA LYS A 383 28.48 67.15 -14.83
C LYS A 383 29.93 66.69 -14.63
N SER A 384 30.20 65.40 -14.40
CA SER A 384 31.57 64.88 -14.24
C SER A 384 31.66 63.37 -14.44
N ARG A 385 32.54 62.89 -15.32
CA ARG A 385 32.71 61.45 -15.63
C ARG A 385 33.33 60.64 -14.50
N GLU A 386 34.26 61.24 -13.73
CA GLU A 386 34.96 60.56 -12.64
C GLU A 386 34.03 60.33 -11.45
N ARG A 387 33.14 61.29 -11.16
CA ARG A 387 32.13 61.18 -10.11
C ARG A 387 31.04 60.16 -10.43
N VAL A 388 30.69 60.01 -11.72
CA VAL A 388 29.71 59.01 -12.18
C VAL A 388 30.23 57.59 -11.95
N ALA A 389 31.49 57.30 -12.30
CA ALA A 389 32.07 55.97 -12.09
C ALA A 389 32.16 55.59 -10.59
N GLU A 390 32.43 56.56 -9.72
CA GLU A 390 32.43 56.36 -8.27
C GLU A 390 31.02 56.06 -7.73
N LEU A 391 30.01 56.80 -8.20
CA LEU A 391 28.60 56.60 -7.83
C LEU A 391 28.03 55.27 -8.36
N GLU A 392 28.39 54.84 -9.57
CA GLU A 392 27.99 53.54 -10.13
C GLU A 392 28.54 52.37 -9.29
N THR A 393 29.79 52.47 -8.86
CA THR A 393 30.42 51.45 -8.00
C THR A 393 29.74 51.38 -6.63
N GLN A 394 29.36 52.53 -6.07
CA GLN A 394 28.63 52.60 -4.80
C GLN A 394 27.19 52.07 -4.95
N ALA A 395 26.50 52.39 -6.04
CA ALA A 395 25.15 51.91 -6.33
C ALA A 395 25.11 50.39 -6.51
N ALA A 396 26.06 49.82 -7.26
CA ALA A 396 26.15 48.37 -7.46
C ALA A 396 26.43 47.61 -6.15
N ARG A 397 27.30 48.16 -5.28
CA ARG A 397 27.56 47.58 -3.95
C ARG A 397 26.32 47.64 -3.06
N GLN A 398 25.61 48.77 -3.05
CA GLN A 398 24.38 48.93 -2.29
C GLN A 398 23.26 48.01 -2.81
N ALA A 399 23.12 47.83 -4.12
CA ALA A 399 22.17 46.90 -4.71
C ALA A 399 22.44 45.45 -4.26
N SER A 400 23.71 45.02 -4.23
CA SER A 400 24.11 43.70 -3.73
C SER A 400 23.82 43.51 -2.23
N GLU A 401 24.01 44.55 -1.43
CA GLU A 401 23.70 44.52 0.01
C GLU A 401 22.18 44.52 0.27
N LEU A 402 21.42 45.29 -0.52
CA LEU A 402 19.95 45.29 -0.48
C LEU A 402 19.39 43.91 -0.85
N GLN A 403 19.90 43.29 -1.92
CA GLN A 403 19.49 41.95 -2.35
C GLN A 403 19.77 40.90 -1.26
N ARG A 404 20.96 40.95 -0.62
CA ARG A 404 21.30 40.05 0.50
C ARG A 404 20.41 40.27 1.73
N ALA A 405 20.09 41.52 2.05
CA ALA A 405 19.20 41.85 3.17
C ALA A 405 17.75 41.41 2.90
N GLN A 406 17.26 41.57 1.66
CA GLN A 406 15.96 41.08 1.22
C GLN A 406 15.87 39.55 1.25
N ALA A 407 16.92 38.84 0.82
CA ALA A 407 16.99 37.39 0.91
C ALA A 407 16.97 36.90 2.36
N ALA A 408 17.72 37.57 3.26
CA ALA A 408 17.70 37.26 4.69
C ALA A 408 16.34 37.51 5.34
N LEU A 409 15.69 38.64 5.03
CA LEU A 409 14.34 38.95 5.50
C LEU A 409 13.30 37.94 4.99
N THR A 410 13.43 37.50 3.74
CA THR A 410 12.56 36.50 3.13
C THR A 410 12.77 35.11 3.74
N SER A 411 14.03 34.72 3.99
CA SER A 411 14.37 33.47 4.68
C SER A 411 13.88 33.47 6.13
N SER A 412 14.03 34.59 6.87
CA SER A 412 13.46 34.74 8.21
C SER A 412 11.93 34.69 8.20
N ARG A 413 11.27 35.33 7.21
CA ARG A 413 9.81 35.21 7.02
C ARG A 413 9.41 33.77 6.73
N LEU A 414 10.13 33.06 5.87
CA LEU A 414 9.85 31.67 5.53
C LEU A 414 10.07 30.73 6.72
N ALA A 415 11.14 30.93 7.49
CA ALA A 415 11.44 30.17 8.69
C ALA A 415 10.40 30.42 9.79
N LEU A 416 10.01 31.68 10.01
CA LEU A 416 9.00 32.06 10.99
C LEU A 416 7.60 31.62 10.56
N THR A 417 7.30 31.62 9.26
CA THR A 417 6.03 31.12 8.71
C THR A 417 6.01 29.59 8.68
N SER A 418 7.13 28.92 8.45
CA SER A 418 7.26 27.46 8.55
C SER A 418 7.19 27.01 10.01
N ALA A 419 7.78 27.76 10.93
CA ALA A 419 7.64 27.55 12.38
C ALA A 419 6.22 27.86 12.85
N ALA A 420 5.60 28.95 12.39
CA ALA A 420 4.22 29.28 12.68
C ALA A 420 3.25 28.31 12.00
N ILE A 421 3.53 27.74 10.83
CA ILE A 421 2.73 26.69 10.19
C ILE A 421 3.01 25.33 10.87
N LYS A 422 4.21 25.06 11.38
CA LYS A 422 4.46 23.90 12.23
C LYS A 422 3.72 24.03 13.54
N ASP A 423 3.78 25.17 14.22
CA ASP A 423 3.11 25.43 15.48
C ASP A 423 1.61 25.63 15.31
N LEU A 424 1.13 26.22 14.22
CA LEU A 424 -0.29 26.39 13.93
C LEU A 424 -0.85 25.14 13.26
N SER A 425 -0.10 24.33 12.50
CA SER A 425 -0.55 23.00 12.10
C SER A 425 -0.46 22.04 13.27
N TRP A 426 0.47 22.20 14.22
CA TRP A 426 0.53 21.42 15.46
C TRP A 426 -0.50 21.89 16.47
N LEU A 427 -0.80 23.18 16.60
CA LEU A 427 -1.87 23.75 17.44
C LEU A 427 -3.25 23.65 16.79
N THR A 428 -3.35 23.63 15.45
CA THR A 428 -4.58 23.29 14.72
C THR A 428 -4.75 21.78 14.76
N MET A 429 -3.74 20.94 14.52
CA MET A 429 -3.77 19.51 14.83
C MET A 429 -4.12 19.27 16.31
N ILE A 430 -3.65 20.10 17.25
CA ILE A 430 -4.06 19.97 18.65
C ILE A 430 -5.48 20.52 18.90
N ARG A 431 -5.93 21.63 18.29
CA ARG A 431 -7.28 22.21 18.48
C ARG A 431 -8.38 21.61 17.59
N THR A 432 -8.03 20.95 16.49
CA THR A 432 -8.92 20.32 15.50
C THR A 432 -8.78 18.80 15.49
N GLN A 433 -7.63 18.24 15.90
CA GLN A 433 -7.44 16.78 16.02
C GLN A 433 -7.21 16.25 17.45
N MET A 434 -6.67 17.01 18.42
CA MET A 434 -6.39 16.50 19.79
C MET A 434 -7.21 17.09 20.95
N MET A 435 -7.93 18.19 20.76
CA MET A 435 -8.85 18.78 21.73
C MET A 435 -9.99 19.44 20.96
N PRO A 436 -11.10 18.73 20.71
CA PRO A 436 -12.26 19.38 20.14
C PRO A 436 -12.92 20.21 21.23
N LYS A 437 -13.30 21.45 20.88
CA LYS A 437 -14.45 22.09 21.50
C LYS A 437 -15.66 21.19 21.22
N GLN A 438 -16.08 20.39 22.20
CA GLN A 438 -17.28 19.52 22.19
C GLN A 438 -17.49 18.77 20.86
N PRO A 439 -16.91 17.57 20.71
CA PRO A 439 -16.85 16.94 19.40
C PRO A 439 -18.17 16.27 18.96
N GLY A 440 -18.36 16.15 17.65
CA GLY A 440 -19.26 15.18 17.03
C GLY A 440 -18.61 13.77 17.01
N ARG A 441 -19.42 12.74 16.78
CA ARG A 441 -19.05 11.32 16.91
C ARG A 441 -18.27 10.79 15.69
N VAL A 442 -16.95 11.00 15.63
CA VAL A 442 -16.10 10.64 14.47
C VAL A 442 -15.39 9.29 14.63
N PRO A 443 -15.27 8.44 13.59
CA PRO A 443 -14.66 7.11 13.68
C PRO A 443 -13.15 7.02 13.90
N PHE A 444 -12.71 5.94 14.55
CA PHE A 444 -11.31 5.49 14.63
C PHE A 444 -10.98 4.48 13.55
N HIS A 445 -10.02 4.81 12.70
CA HIS A 445 -9.57 3.94 11.62
C HIS A 445 -8.21 3.28 11.87
N ASN A 446 -7.60 3.45 13.06
CA ASN A 446 -6.23 2.96 13.28
C ASN A 446 -5.97 2.45 14.72
N SER A 447 -5.51 1.20 14.84
CA SER A 447 -5.15 0.55 16.11
C SER A 447 -3.91 1.19 16.77
N GLN A 448 -3.02 1.79 15.99
CA GLN A 448 -1.87 2.56 16.50
C GLN A 448 -2.30 3.92 17.07
N GLU A 449 -3.32 4.55 16.50
CA GLU A 449 -3.89 5.81 17.00
C GLU A 449 -4.58 5.61 18.36
N VAL A 450 -5.20 4.45 18.54
CA VAL A 450 -5.76 4.02 19.83
C VAL A 450 -4.66 3.73 20.86
N ALA A 451 -3.54 3.11 20.47
CA ALA A 451 -2.40 2.86 21.37
C ALA A 451 -1.69 4.15 21.80
N LEU A 452 -1.51 5.12 20.89
CA LEU A 452 -0.91 6.43 21.17
C LEU A 452 -1.83 7.33 22.01
N ARG A 453 -3.15 7.31 21.79
CA ARG A 453 -4.12 8.07 22.61
C ARG A 453 -4.38 7.40 23.98
N GLY A 454 -4.34 6.08 24.06
CA GLY A 454 -4.45 5.33 25.32
C GLY A 454 -3.28 5.55 26.27
N TYR A 455 -2.05 5.65 25.73
CA TYR A 455 -0.86 5.92 26.55
C TYR A 455 -0.85 7.32 27.18
N HIS A 456 -1.34 8.35 26.47
CA HIS A 456 -1.31 9.73 26.99
C HIS A 456 -2.50 10.07 27.90
N ALA A 457 -3.65 9.41 27.77
CA ALA A 457 -4.77 9.58 28.71
C ALA A 457 -4.57 8.80 30.03
N ALA A 458 -3.98 7.60 29.97
CA ALA A 458 -3.60 6.84 31.16
C ALA A 458 -2.51 7.55 31.99
N ALA A 459 -1.67 8.37 31.36
CA ALA A 459 -0.70 9.23 32.06
C ALA A 459 -1.36 10.28 32.97
N ALA A 460 -2.68 10.52 32.83
CA ALA A 460 -3.50 11.37 33.70
C ALA A 460 -4.47 10.57 34.60
N GLY A 461 -4.12 9.33 35.01
CA GLY A 461 -4.51 8.79 36.32
C GLY A 461 -6.00 8.61 36.66
N GLN A 462 -6.93 8.50 35.72
CA GLN A 462 -8.31 8.08 36.04
C GLN A 462 -8.40 6.55 36.13
N ASN A 463 -8.16 6.03 37.34
CA ASN A 463 -8.19 4.61 37.69
C ASN A 463 -9.64 4.07 37.85
N SER A 464 -10.56 4.46 36.96
CA SER A 464 -12.00 4.14 37.04
C SER A 464 -12.37 2.96 36.15
N ALA A 465 -13.18 2.03 36.69
CA ALA A 465 -13.76 0.96 35.89
C ALA A 465 -14.79 1.52 34.89
N PRO A 466 -14.81 1.03 33.63
CA PRO A 466 -15.78 1.49 32.66
C PRO A 466 -17.18 1.02 33.05
N LEU A 467 -18.17 1.89 32.96
CA LEU A 467 -19.58 1.55 33.15
C LEU A 467 -20.23 1.42 31.78
N LEU A 468 -20.64 0.22 31.39
CA LEU A 468 -21.48 0.03 30.21
C LEU A 468 -22.94 0.11 30.65
N SER A 469 -23.73 1.01 30.06
CA SER A 469 -25.14 1.23 30.44
C SER A 469 -26.13 0.75 29.38
N GLN A 470 -25.76 0.79 28.10
CA GLN A 470 -26.62 0.34 27.01
C GLN A 470 -25.82 -0.19 25.83
N VAL A 471 -26.30 -1.29 25.23
CA VAL A 471 -25.88 -1.73 23.91
C VAL A 471 -27.11 -1.90 23.02
N THR A 472 -27.09 -1.29 21.83
CA THR A 472 -28.19 -1.32 20.87
C THR A 472 -27.68 -1.28 19.43
N TRP A 473 -28.55 -1.41 18.44
CA TRP A 473 -28.21 -1.27 17.02
C TRP A 473 -28.93 -0.04 16.45
N SER A 474 -28.28 0.67 15.54
CA SER A 474 -28.90 1.80 14.82
C SER A 474 -28.31 1.94 13.42
N LYS A 475 -29.13 2.46 12.50
CA LYS A 475 -28.60 3.06 11.28
C LYS A 475 -27.78 4.30 11.64
N VAL A 476 -26.69 4.48 10.92
CA VAL A 476 -25.79 5.63 11.06
C VAL A 476 -25.56 6.26 9.69
N PRO A 477 -25.41 7.59 9.60
CA PRO A 477 -25.21 8.26 8.33
C PRO A 477 -23.86 7.84 7.75
N TYR A 478 -23.83 7.40 6.49
CA TYR A 478 -22.60 6.94 5.83
C TYR A 478 -21.49 8.00 5.81
N GLN A 479 -21.89 9.28 5.84
CA GLN A 479 -21.02 10.42 5.97
C GLN A 479 -21.55 11.33 7.09
N GLU A 480 -20.69 11.78 8.00
CA GLU A 480 -21.02 12.78 9.00
C GLU A 480 -19.92 13.83 9.04
N ASN A 481 -20.28 15.11 9.02
CA ASN A 481 -19.34 16.24 9.04
C ASN A 481 -18.25 16.16 7.95
N GLY A 482 -18.59 15.67 6.76
CA GLY A 482 -17.67 15.53 5.63
C GLY A 482 -16.81 14.26 5.65
N LEU A 483 -16.84 13.45 6.71
CA LEU A 483 -16.03 12.25 6.87
C LEU A 483 -16.86 10.97 6.64
N HIS A 484 -16.27 10.01 5.92
CA HIS A 484 -16.94 8.75 5.60
C HIS A 484 -16.76 7.72 6.72
N ARG A 485 -17.85 7.11 7.19
CA ARG A 485 -17.83 6.06 8.21
C ARG A 485 -17.43 4.70 7.66
N GLY A 486 -17.68 4.45 6.38
CA GLY A 486 -17.43 3.16 5.72
C GLY A 486 -18.52 2.09 5.96
N TYR A 487 -19.51 2.36 6.82
CA TYR A 487 -20.67 1.50 7.10
C TYR A 487 -21.95 2.32 7.30
N LYS A 488 -23.12 1.69 7.16
CA LYS A 488 -24.45 2.33 7.23
C LYS A 488 -25.25 1.98 8.49
N ALA A 489 -24.73 1.07 9.31
CA ALA A 489 -25.31 0.68 10.58
C ALA A 489 -24.23 0.22 11.56
N ALA A 490 -24.51 0.37 12.85
CA ALA A 490 -23.57 0.04 13.92
C ALA A 490 -24.28 -0.52 15.15
N ILE A 491 -23.55 -1.34 15.91
CA ILE A 491 -23.84 -1.60 17.31
C ILE A 491 -23.30 -0.42 18.10
N ILE A 492 -24.20 0.25 18.81
CA ILE A 492 -23.96 1.41 19.65
C ILE A 492 -23.80 0.95 21.09
N PHE A 493 -22.70 1.35 21.71
CA PHE A 493 -22.43 1.21 23.13
C PHE A 493 -22.55 2.59 23.77
N LYS A 494 -23.25 2.70 24.88
CA LYS A 494 -23.28 3.89 25.73
C LYS A 494 -22.90 3.49 27.14
N GLY A 495 -22.20 4.37 27.82
CA GLY A 495 -21.69 4.09 29.15
C GLY A 495 -21.27 5.36 29.88
N ASP A 496 -20.28 5.20 30.76
CA ASP A 496 -19.47 6.23 31.41
C ASP A 496 -18.05 5.70 31.63
N ASN A 497 -17.07 6.60 31.79
CA ASN A 497 -15.67 6.28 32.13
C ASN A 497 -14.95 5.40 31.09
N PHE A 498 -15.31 5.55 29.83
CA PHE A 498 -14.57 4.91 28.75
C PHE A 498 -13.29 5.71 28.47
N VAL A 499 -12.14 5.04 28.46
CA VAL A 499 -10.86 5.70 28.15
C VAL A 499 -10.34 5.29 26.76
N PRO A 500 -9.51 6.12 26.11
CA PRO A 500 -8.91 5.76 24.83
C PRO A 500 -8.14 4.43 24.95
N GLY A 501 -8.39 3.48 24.04
CA GLY A 501 -7.87 2.11 24.19
C GLY A 501 -8.86 1.10 24.74
N ILE A 502 -10.09 1.54 25.07
CA ILE A 502 -11.16 0.64 25.44
C ILE A 502 -11.41 -0.41 24.35
N VAL A 503 -11.54 -1.66 24.78
CA VAL A 503 -11.88 -2.82 23.95
C VAL A 503 -13.21 -3.40 24.42
N PHE A 504 -13.91 -4.10 23.54
CA PHE A 504 -15.17 -4.76 23.86
C PHE A 504 -15.11 -6.24 23.53
N THR A 505 -16.00 -7.01 24.15
CA THR A 505 -16.24 -8.41 23.84
C THR A 505 -17.73 -8.72 23.97
N PHE A 506 -18.15 -9.88 23.47
CA PHE A 506 -19.54 -10.32 23.50
C PHE A 506 -19.67 -11.84 23.62
N ARG A 507 -20.80 -12.29 24.15
CA ARG A 507 -21.18 -13.70 24.22
C ARG A 507 -22.69 -13.86 24.17
N ARG A 508 -23.19 -15.07 23.88
CA ARG A 508 -24.60 -15.38 24.06
C ARG A 508 -24.87 -15.51 25.56
N ARG A 509 -26.01 -14.98 26.01
CA ARG A 509 -26.40 -15.02 27.42
C ARG A 509 -26.39 -16.46 27.94
N GLY A 510 -25.65 -16.69 29.02
CA GLY A 510 -25.52 -18.02 29.65
C GLY A 510 -24.39 -18.89 29.10
N GLU A 511 -23.68 -18.48 28.04
CA GLU A 511 -22.46 -19.16 27.57
C GLU A 511 -21.23 -18.65 28.34
N GLY A 512 -20.26 -19.54 28.60
CA GLY A 512 -18.96 -19.16 29.18
C GLY A 512 -18.09 -18.41 28.17
N LEU A 513 -16.98 -17.81 28.63
CA LEU A 513 -15.94 -17.37 27.71
C LEU A 513 -15.37 -18.62 26.98
N PRO A 514 -15.20 -18.59 25.65
CA PRO A 514 -14.58 -19.68 24.91
C PRO A 514 -13.20 -20.04 25.48
N ALA A 515 -12.90 -21.33 25.59
CA ALA A 515 -11.65 -21.81 26.15
C ALA A 515 -10.48 -21.54 25.17
N GLY A 516 -9.49 -20.75 25.59
CA GLY A 516 -8.25 -20.46 24.85
C GLY A 516 -7.93 -18.97 24.72
N ASN A 517 -6.66 -18.62 24.98
CA ASN A 517 -5.98 -17.31 24.82
C ASN A 517 -6.83 -16.04 25.05
N SER A 518 -6.77 -15.49 26.26
CA SER A 518 -7.63 -14.41 26.79
C SER A 518 -7.55 -13.06 26.06
N ASP A 519 -6.49 -12.81 25.28
CA ASP A 519 -6.25 -11.51 24.63
C ASP A 519 -6.88 -11.39 23.23
N TYR A 520 -7.07 -12.49 22.51
CA TYR A 520 -7.75 -12.49 21.20
C TYR A 520 -9.28 -12.32 21.31
N PHE A 521 -9.81 -12.32 22.53
CA PHE A 521 -11.24 -12.22 22.79
C PHE A 521 -11.77 -10.78 22.84
N TRP A 522 -10.88 -9.81 22.93
CA TRP A 522 -11.19 -8.39 23.06
C TRP A 522 -10.92 -7.67 21.73
N ARG A 523 -11.89 -6.87 21.28
CA ARG A 523 -11.86 -6.17 19.99
C ARG A 523 -11.90 -4.68 20.18
N LEU A 524 -11.23 -3.95 19.31
CA LEU A 524 -11.33 -2.48 19.26
C LEU A 524 -12.64 -2.06 18.60
N PRO A 525 -13.32 -1.02 19.11
CA PRO A 525 -14.47 -0.45 18.43
C PRO A 525 -14.04 0.33 17.18
N ASN A 526 -14.97 0.49 16.23
CA ASN A 526 -14.77 1.34 15.07
C ASN A 526 -14.81 2.83 15.45
N ILE A 527 -15.57 3.20 16.48
CA ILE A 527 -15.62 4.56 17.03
C ILE A 527 -15.59 4.49 18.55
N TYR A 528 -14.89 5.42 19.18
CA TYR A 528 -14.97 5.73 20.60
C TYR A 528 -15.11 7.26 20.72
N PHE A 529 -15.94 7.71 21.65
CA PHE A 529 -16.29 9.11 21.72
C PHE A 529 -16.81 9.46 23.11
N GLY A 530 -15.89 9.79 24.03
CA GLY A 530 -16.23 9.87 25.45
C GLY A 530 -16.92 8.58 25.85
N ASP A 531 -18.17 8.66 26.30
CA ASP A 531 -18.91 7.50 26.80
C ASP A 531 -19.75 6.77 25.73
N TYR A 532 -19.31 6.84 24.47
CA TYR A 532 -19.99 6.27 23.32
C TYR A 532 -19.03 5.44 22.46
N LEU A 533 -19.41 4.21 22.11
CA LEU A 533 -18.67 3.38 21.15
C LEU A 533 -19.57 2.97 19.98
N GLU A 534 -18.96 2.72 18.83
CA GLU A 534 -19.62 2.05 17.71
C GLU A 534 -18.80 0.89 17.17
N VAL A 535 -19.52 -0.13 16.72
CA VAL A 535 -18.98 -1.28 16.01
C VAL A 535 -19.77 -1.47 14.73
N SER A 536 -19.11 -1.54 13.58
CA SER A 536 -19.76 -1.73 12.29
C SER A 536 -20.64 -2.98 12.28
N ALA A 537 -21.85 -2.85 11.75
CA ALA A 537 -22.83 -3.92 11.65
C ALA A 537 -23.50 -3.93 10.27
N GLY A 538 -24.17 -5.03 9.92
CA GLY A 538 -25.03 -5.08 8.74
C GLY A 538 -26.16 -4.04 8.83
N ASP A 539 -26.59 -3.51 7.69
CA ASP A 539 -27.64 -2.48 7.57
C ASP A 539 -29.03 -3.04 7.18
N SER A 540 -29.13 -4.37 7.04
CA SER A 540 -30.34 -5.08 6.65
C SER A 540 -31.34 -5.24 7.79
N GLU A 541 -32.23 -4.27 7.97
CA GLU A 541 -33.35 -4.45 8.89
C GLU A 541 -34.37 -5.48 8.36
N PRO A 542 -34.97 -6.31 9.24
CA PRO A 542 -34.70 -6.43 10.68
C PRO A 542 -33.66 -7.52 11.02
N GLU A 543 -33.05 -8.18 10.04
CA GLU A 543 -32.14 -9.33 10.22
C GLU A 543 -30.84 -8.95 10.95
N ALA A 544 -30.27 -7.79 10.65
CA ALA A 544 -29.03 -7.31 11.23
C ALA A 544 -29.10 -7.12 12.75
N PRO A 545 -30.07 -6.35 13.32
CA PRO A 545 -30.21 -6.26 14.77
C PRO A 545 -30.63 -7.60 15.40
N LEU A 546 -31.45 -8.41 14.71
CA LEU A 546 -31.92 -9.70 15.22
C LEU A 546 -30.77 -10.70 15.47
N SER A 547 -29.69 -10.61 14.69
CA SER A 547 -28.49 -11.45 14.85
C SER A 547 -27.81 -11.28 16.22
N TRP A 548 -28.07 -10.17 16.90
CA TRP A 548 -27.53 -9.83 18.23
C TRP A 548 -28.54 -10.04 19.37
N ARG A 549 -29.75 -10.54 19.08
CA ARG A 549 -30.71 -10.93 20.12
C ARG A 549 -30.11 -12.01 21.02
N ASP A 550 -30.31 -11.87 22.31
CA ASP A 550 -29.73 -12.69 23.39
C ASP A 550 -28.21 -12.64 23.55
N TYR A 551 -27.54 -11.66 22.93
CA TYR A 551 -26.14 -11.38 23.24
C TYR A 551 -26.00 -10.40 24.40
N GLU A 552 -24.94 -10.58 25.16
CA GLU A 552 -24.47 -9.61 26.14
C GLU A 552 -23.03 -9.21 25.83
N PHE A 553 -22.70 -8.00 26.25
CA PHE A 553 -21.49 -7.29 25.88
C PHE A 553 -20.78 -6.81 27.14
N GLN A 554 -19.46 -6.75 27.07
CA GLN A 554 -18.62 -6.22 28.12
C GLN A 554 -17.53 -5.36 27.50
N VAL A 555 -17.12 -4.29 28.19
CA VAL A 555 -16.00 -3.44 27.78
C VAL A 555 -14.87 -3.49 28.81
N LYS A 556 -13.64 -3.26 28.36
CA LYS A 556 -12.42 -3.28 29.18
C LYS A 556 -11.55 -2.09 28.80
N ASN A 557 -11.19 -1.29 29.80
CA ASN A 557 -10.22 -0.21 29.64
C ASN A 557 -8.78 -0.77 29.56
N PRO A 558 -7.80 -0.05 28.98
CA PRO A 558 -6.41 -0.48 28.87
C PRO A 558 -5.76 -0.90 30.18
N GLU A 559 -6.19 -0.31 31.30
CA GLU A 559 -5.74 -0.63 32.66
C GLU A 559 -6.26 -1.99 33.16
N GLY A 560 -7.04 -2.69 32.34
CA GLY A 560 -7.53 -4.05 32.60
C GLY A 560 -8.85 -4.13 33.36
N ARG A 561 -9.44 -2.99 33.75
CA ARG A 561 -10.76 -2.94 34.42
C ARG A 561 -11.89 -3.19 33.42
N VAL A 562 -12.84 -4.04 33.80
CA VAL A 562 -13.98 -4.44 32.97
C VAL A 562 -15.30 -3.88 33.50
N SER A 563 -16.28 -3.68 32.62
CA SER A 563 -17.66 -3.38 33.00
C SER A 563 -18.41 -4.63 33.44
N GLU A 564 -19.62 -4.46 33.99
CA GLU A 564 -20.60 -5.55 34.03
C GLU A 564 -21.04 -5.95 32.61
N TRP A 565 -21.61 -7.16 32.49
CA TRP A 565 -22.21 -7.62 31.24
C TRP A 565 -23.54 -6.92 31.00
N VAL A 566 -23.71 -6.34 29.82
CA VAL A 566 -24.93 -5.65 29.41
C VAL A 566 -25.56 -6.35 28.23
N THR A 567 -26.84 -6.72 28.38
CA THR A 567 -27.61 -7.36 27.31
C THR A 567 -27.90 -6.38 26.17
N PHE A 568 -27.82 -6.87 24.95
CA PHE A 568 -28.24 -6.15 23.76
C PHE A 568 -29.72 -5.82 23.82
N THR A 569 -30.06 -4.56 23.53
CA THR A 569 -31.43 -4.05 23.53
C THR A 569 -31.78 -3.46 22.18
N TYR A 570 -32.90 -3.86 21.60
CA TYR A 570 -33.45 -3.28 20.38
C TYR A 570 -34.97 -3.42 20.40
N PRO A 571 -35.74 -2.41 19.92
CA PRO A 571 -37.20 -2.47 19.92
C PRO A 571 -37.71 -3.43 18.83
N PHE A 572 -37.54 -4.74 19.06
CA PHE A 572 -38.02 -5.76 18.16
C PHE A 572 -39.56 -5.74 18.09
N ASN A 573 -40.08 -5.80 16.87
CA ASN A 573 -41.50 -6.09 16.64
C ASN A 573 -41.62 -7.60 16.40
N ASP A 574 -41.83 -8.36 17.47
CA ASP A 574 -41.85 -9.83 17.41
C ASP A 574 -42.96 -10.36 16.49
N VAL A 575 -44.10 -9.66 16.38
CA VAL A 575 -45.18 -10.02 15.45
C VAL A 575 -44.71 -9.92 13.99
N LEU A 576 -44.00 -8.83 13.65
CA LEU A 576 -43.43 -8.65 12.31
C LEU A 576 -42.34 -9.67 12.03
N LEU A 577 -41.46 -9.94 12.99
CA LEU A 577 -40.38 -10.93 12.83
C LEU A 577 -40.93 -12.34 12.61
N GLU A 578 -41.99 -12.72 13.33
CA GLU A 578 -42.67 -13.99 13.16
C GLU A 578 -43.31 -14.12 11.77
N SER A 579 -43.99 -13.07 11.30
CA SER A 579 -44.55 -13.00 9.94
C SER A 579 -43.45 -13.16 8.89
N ILE A 580 -42.35 -12.40 8.96
CA ILE A 580 -41.22 -12.50 8.03
C ILE A 580 -40.62 -13.91 8.03
N GLY A 581 -40.38 -14.48 9.21
CA GLY A 581 -39.82 -15.82 9.34
C GLY A 581 -40.75 -16.89 8.75
N THR A 582 -42.05 -16.74 8.94
CA THR A 582 -43.07 -17.67 8.43
C THR A 582 -43.25 -17.54 6.92
N GLU A 583 -43.32 -16.33 6.38
CA GLU A 583 -43.39 -16.07 4.94
C GLU A 583 -42.15 -16.58 4.22
N ALA A 584 -40.96 -16.34 4.77
CA ALA A 584 -39.70 -16.86 4.22
C ALA A 584 -39.69 -18.40 4.21
N TYR A 585 -40.22 -19.03 5.26
CA TYR A 585 -40.35 -20.49 5.34
C TYR A 585 -41.31 -21.03 4.29
N GLN A 586 -42.52 -20.46 4.18
CA GLN A 586 -43.52 -20.87 3.20
C GLN A 586 -43.01 -20.70 1.76
N ARG A 587 -42.40 -19.55 1.45
CA ARG A 587 -41.76 -19.33 0.15
C ARG A 587 -40.67 -20.36 -0.13
N GLY A 588 -39.83 -20.65 0.86
CA GLY A 588 -38.79 -21.66 0.77
C GLY A 588 -39.33 -23.06 0.49
N LEU A 589 -40.40 -23.45 1.19
CA LEU A 589 -41.08 -24.73 0.96
C LEU A 589 -41.68 -24.81 -0.44
N SER A 590 -42.42 -23.78 -0.89
CA SER A 590 -43.00 -23.78 -2.24
C SER A 590 -41.93 -23.88 -3.34
N LEU A 591 -40.76 -23.24 -3.16
CA LEU A 591 -39.64 -23.36 -4.09
C LEU A 591 -39.04 -24.77 -4.07
N LEU A 592 -38.92 -25.38 -2.89
CA LEU A 592 -38.40 -26.74 -2.75
C LEU A 592 -39.36 -27.77 -3.37
N GLU A 593 -40.67 -27.64 -3.16
CA GLU A 593 -41.71 -28.46 -3.78
C GLU A 593 -41.76 -28.31 -5.30
N ALA A 594 -41.47 -27.11 -5.81
CA ALA A 594 -41.35 -26.83 -7.24
C ALA A 594 -40.02 -27.35 -7.85
N GLY A 595 -39.17 -28.06 -7.09
CA GLY A 595 -37.89 -28.58 -7.55
C GLY A 595 -36.78 -27.52 -7.69
N LYS A 596 -37.01 -26.30 -7.21
CA LYS A 596 -36.07 -25.16 -7.29
C LYS A 596 -35.21 -25.06 -6.02
N ALA A 597 -34.54 -26.15 -5.67
CA ALA A 597 -33.79 -26.26 -4.41
C ALA A 597 -32.74 -25.14 -4.22
N SER A 598 -32.02 -24.75 -5.29
CA SER A 598 -31.03 -23.67 -5.22
C SER A 598 -31.65 -22.31 -4.85
N GLU A 599 -32.85 -22.00 -5.33
CA GLU A 599 -33.57 -20.76 -5.00
C GLU A 599 -34.19 -20.81 -3.59
N ALA A 600 -34.46 -22.02 -3.08
CA ALA A 600 -35.06 -22.24 -1.76
C ALA A 600 -34.08 -22.02 -0.59
N VAL A 601 -32.76 -22.12 -0.82
CA VAL A 601 -31.73 -22.08 0.23
C VAL A 601 -31.79 -20.81 1.08
N GLU A 602 -31.82 -19.63 0.46
CA GLU A 602 -31.80 -18.35 1.20
C GLU A 602 -33.08 -18.07 1.98
N PRO A 603 -34.30 -18.23 1.41
CA PRO A 603 -35.54 -18.13 2.17
C PRO A 603 -35.58 -19.07 3.39
N LEU A 604 -35.13 -20.31 3.23
CA LEU A 604 -35.09 -21.30 4.32
C LEU A 604 -34.02 -20.99 5.36
N ARG A 605 -32.83 -20.51 4.93
CA ARG A 605 -31.80 -19.99 5.84
C ARG A 605 -32.38 -18.88 6.70
N LYS A 606 -33.05 -17.91 6.08
CA LYS A 606 -33.66 -16.77 6.76
C LYS A 606 -34.71 -17.23 7.77
N ALA A 607 -35.59 -18.15 7.39
CA ALA A 607 -36.58 -18.73 8.30
C ALA A 607 -35.96 -19.42 9.52
N TYR A 608 -34.89 -20.21 9.31
CA TYR A 608 -34.13 -20.87 10.37
C TYR A 608 -33.48 -19.86 11.32
N VAL A 609 -32.75 -18.88 10.78
CA VAL A 609 -32.07 -17.85 11.57
C VAL A 609 -33.08 -17.07 12.41
N PHE A 610 -34.22 -16.71 11.84
CA PHE A 610 -35.26 -15.99 12.57
C PHE A 610 -35.84 -16.85 13.70
N SER A 611 -36.13 -18.13 13.47
CA SER A 611 -36.60 -19.02 14.54
C SER A 611 -35.55 -19.25 15.64
N ASP A 612 -34.27 -19.42 15.29
CA ASP A 612 -33.20 -19.58 16.29
C ASP A 612 -33.07 -18.34 17.17
N ARG A 613 -33.17 -17.14 16.58
CA ARG A 613 -33.04 -15.88 17.31
C ARG A 613 -34.30 -15.51 18.11
N MET A 614 -35.48 -15.98 17.73
CA MET A 614 -36.72 -15.69 18.45
C MET A 614 -37.08 -16.75 19.49
N LEU A 615 -36.85 -18.02 19.18
CA LEU A 615 -37.31 -19.18 19.97
C LEU A 615 -36.15 -19.93 20.64
N GLY A 616 -34.92 -19.70 20.19
CA GLY A 616 -33.72 -20.42 20.64
C GLY A 616 -33.38 -21.64 19.77
N ALA A 617 -32.12 -22.09 19.89
CA ALA A 617 -31.57 -23.19 19.11
C ALA A 617 -32.21 -24.55 19.41
N GLY A 618 -32.74 -24.72 20.63
CA GLY A 618 -33.37 -25.95 21.10
C GLY A 618 -34.87 -26.03 20.86
N ALA A 619 -35.51 -24.98 20.35
CA ALA A 619 -36.94 -25.02 20.06
C ALA A 619 -37.23 -25.95 18.88
N GLN A 620 -38.30 -26.77 19.00
CA GLN A 620 -38.65 -27.75 17.96
C GLN A 620 -38.82 -27.09 16.58
N THR A 621 -39.51 -25.95 16.52
CA THR A 621 -39.69 -25.16 15.30
C THR A 621 -38.36 -24.76 14.66
N THR A 622 -37.35 -24.41 15.45
CA THR A 622 -36.01 -24.06 14.96
C THR A 622 -35.31 -25.28 14.37
N LEU A 623 -35.41 -26.43 15.04
CA LEU A 623 -34.83 -27.70 14.59
C LEU A 623 -35.48 -28.16 13.28
N ASP A 624 -36.80 -28.06 13.17
CA ASP A 624 -37.55 -28.42 11.97
C ASP A 624 -37.16 -27.54 10.78
N ARG A 625 -37.11 -26.21 10.98
CA ARG A 625 -36.67 -25.26 9.94
C ARG A 625 -35.23 -25.49 9.52
N LYS A 626 -34.34 -25.82 10.47
CA LYS A 626 -32.94 -26.19 10.19
C LYS A 626 -32.85 -27.46 9.36
N ALA A 627 -33.67 -28.47 9.65
CA ALA A 627 -33.69 -29.72 8.89
C ALA A 627 -34.13 -29.48 7.44
N VAL A 628 -35.18 -28.68 7.23
CA VAL A 628 -35.65 -28.31 5.88
C VAL A 628 -34.62 -27.47 5.12
N TRP A 629 -33.95 -26.53 5.79
CA TRP A 629 -32.87 -25.76 5.18
C TRP A 629 -31.69 -26.66 4.76
N ASN A 630 -31.27 -27.59 5.63
CA ASN A 630 -30.23 -28.57 5.30
C ASN A 630 -30.60 -29.42 4.09
N ARG A 631 -31.86 -29.89 4.04
CA ARG A 631 -32.37 -30.62 2.88
C ARG A 631 -32.27 -29.79 1.60
N ALA A 632 -32.66 -28.52 1.64
CA ALA A 632 -32.56 -27.63 0.47
C ALA A 632 -31.12 -27.42 0.01
N ILE A 633 -30.14 -27.31 0.94
CA ILE A 633 -28.71 -27.26 0.59
C ILE A 633 -28.29 -28.55 -0.13
N ASP A 634 -28.67 -29.69 0.41
CA ASP A 634 -28.28 -30.99 -0.13
C ASP A 634 -28.93 -31.22 -1.51
N ASP A 635 -30.21 -30.88 -1.68
CA ASP A 635 -30.94 -30.94 -2.95
C ASP A 635 -30.36 -29.96 -3.99
N ALA A 636 -29.96 -28.75 -3.56
CA ALA A 636 -29.30 -27.76 -4.41
C ALA A 636 -27.92 -28.23 -4.88
N ALA A 637 -27.12 -28.80 -3.98
CA ALA A 637 -25.83 -29.40 -4.33
C ALA A 637 -26.01 -30.55 -5.32
N LEU A 638 -26.98 -31.43 -5.09
CA LEU A 638 -27.31 -32.53 -5.99
C LEU A 638 -27.74 -32.03 -7.38
N SER A 639 -28.48 -30.93 -7.46
CA SER A 639 -28.91 -30.34 -8.75
C SER A 639 -27.74 -29.83 -9.61
N LYS A 640 -26.62 -29.48 -8.99
CA LYS A 640 -25.42 -28.97 -9.68
C LYS A 640 -24.47 -30.07 -10.16
N LEU A 641 -24.56 -31.26 -9.57
CA LEU A 641 -23.73 -32.39 -9.96
C LEU A 641 -24.24 -33.00 -11.26
N ARG A 642 -23.33 -33.27 -12.21
CA ARG A 642 -23.67 -33.84 -13.53
C ARG A 642 -24.03 -35.31 -13.46
N PHE A 643 -23.46 -36.04 -12.49
CA PHE A 643 -23.59 -37.50 -12.40
C PHE A 643 -24.27 -37.94 -11.11
N ARG A 644 -24.75 -39.19 -11.08
CA ARG A 644 -25.48 -39.78 -9.94
C ARG A 644 -24.78 -41.05 -9.47
N ILE A 645 -25.13 -41.51 -8.27
CA ILE A 645 -24.68 -42.81 -7.76
C ILE A 645 -24.99 -43.90 -8.80
N GLY A 646 -24.01 -44.74 -9.11
CA GLY A 646 -24.08 -45.76 -10.16
C GLY A 646 -23.59 -45.28 -11.54
N ALA A 647 -23.35 -43.99 -11.76
CA ALA A 647 -22.76 -43.52 -13.02
C ALA A 647 -21.31 -43.99 -13.17
N ARG A 648 -20.94 -44.41 -14.38
CA ARG A 648 -19.54 -44.70 -14.72
C ARG A 648 -18.84 -43.45 -15.20
N LEU A 649 -17.74 -43.11 -14.54
CA LEU A 649 -16.96 -41.91 -14.77
C LEU A 649 -15.52 -42.24 -15.08
N LYS A 650 -14.91 -41.40 -15.92
CA LYS A 650 -13.47 -41.38 -16.18
C LYS A 650 -12.89 -40.08 -15.65
N VAL A 651 -11.81 -40.17 -14.88
CA VAL A 651 -11.07 -38.99 -14.40
C VAL A 651 -10.21 -38.46 -15.53
N VAL A 652 -10.36 -37.19 -15.88
CA VAL A 652 -9.66 -36.54 -17.00
C VAL A 652 -8.53 -35.62 -16.56
N SER A 653 -8.47 -35.23 -15.29
CA SER A 653 -7.43 -34.36 -14.74
C SER A 653 -7.14 -34.65 -13.26
N GLY A 654 -5.92 -34.33 -12.82
CA GLY A 654 -5.45 -34.58 -11.44
C GLY A 654 -4.64 -35.86 -11.29
N GLU A 655 -4.34 -36.23 -10.04
CA GLU A 655 -3.45 -37.35 -9.69
C GLU A 655 -3.95 -38.72 -10.18
N LYS A 656 -5.29 -38.88 -10.30
CA LYS A 656 -5.94 -40.11 -10.77
C LYS A 656 -6.38 -40.02 -12.24
N ALA A 657 -5.83 -39.10 -13.04
CA ALA A 657 -6.19 -38.96 -14.45
C ALA A 657 -6.00 -40.29 -15.22
N GLY A 658 -7.00 -40.65 -16.01
CA GLY A 658 -7.06 -41.90 -16.77
C GLY A 658 -7.78 -43.05 -16.06
N VAL A 659 -8.04 -42.96 -14.76
CA VAL A 659 -8.76 -43.99 -14.01
C VAL A 659 -10.27 -43.89 -14.27
N SER A 660 -10.89 -45.02 -14.60
CA SER A 660 -12.34 -45.16 -14.72
C SER A 660 -12.93 -45.92 -13.53
N GLY A 661 -14.16 -45.61 -13.15
CA GLY A 661 -14.86 -46.27 -12.06
C GLY A 661 -16.33 -45.89 -11.93
N THR A 662 -17.01 -46.49 -10.96
CA THR A 662 -18.43 -46.23 -10.71
C THR A 662 -18.61 -45.35 -9.47
N VAL A 663 -19.47 -44.34 -9.55
CA VAL A 663 -19.81 -43.48 -8.39
C VAL A 663 -20.53 -44.32 -7.34
N GLU A 664 -19.93 -44.46 -6.17
CA GLU A 664 -20.51 -45.21 -5.05
C GLU A 664 -21.25 -44.30 -4.08
N LYS A 665 -20.73 -43.08 -3.87
CA LYS A 665 -21.31 -42.12 -2.92
C LYS A 665 -21.08 -40.68 -3.38
N LEU A 666 -22.00 -39.79 -2.99
CA LEU A 666 -21.86 -38.35 -3.18
C LEU A 666 -21.59 -37.65 -1.84
N LEU A 667 -20.60 -36.76 -1.83
CA LEU A 667 -20.25 -35.90 -0.71
C LEU A 667 -20.69 -34.47 -1.04
N LEU A 668 -21.98 -34.20 -0.88
CA LEU A 668 -22.67 -32.98 -1.35
C LEU A 668 -22.14 -31.66 -0.77
N ARG A 669 -21.31 -31.72 0.28
CA ARG A 669 -20.72 -30.56 0.96
C ARG A 669 -19.20 -30.47 0.79
N GLN A 670 -18.64 -31.21 -0.16
CA GLN A 670 -17.21 -31.25 -0.44
C GLN A 670 -16.92 -30.89 -1.91
N VAL A 671 -15.74 -30.32 -2.15
CA VAL A 671 -15.28 -29.97 -3.51
C VAL A 671 -15.09 -31.23 -4.36
N HIS A 672 -14.55 -32.30 -3.77
CA HIS A 672 -14.44 -33.62 -4.39
C HIS A 672 -15.71 -34.43 -4.11
N ALA A 673 -16.80 -34.06 -4.78
CA ALA A 673 -18.13 -34.57 -4.48
C ALA A 673 -18.34 -36.04 -4.84
N TYR A 674 -17.54 -36.64 -5.73
CA TYR A 674 -17.71 -38.04 -6.16
C TYR A 674 -16.75 -38.96 -5.43
N VAL A 675 -17.28 -39.97 -4.74
CA VAL A 675 -16.51 -41.14 -4.29
C VAL A 675 -16.67 -42.22 -5.34
N ILE A 676 -15.57 -42.60 -5.99
CA ILE A 676 -15.55 -43.47 -7.15
C ILE A 676 -14.82 -44.77 -6.80
N ARG A 677 -15.45 -45.90 -7.13
CA ARG A 677 -14.82 -47.23 -7.08
C ARG A 677 -14.15 -47.52 -8.42
N PRO A 678 -12.81 -47.68 -8.48
CA PRO A 678 -12.12 -47.97 -9.73
C PRO A 678 -12.60 -49.28 -10.38
N THR A 679 -12.46 -49.39 -11.70
CA THR A 679 -12.73 -50.64 -12.42
C THR A 679 -11.64 -51.69 -12.17
N ASP A 680 -10.38 -51.26 -12.03
CA ASP A 680 -9.19 -52.13 -11.91
C ASP A 680 -8.52 -52.06 -10.52
N GLY A 681 -9.30 -51.84 -9.45
CA GLY A 681 -8.77 -51.81 -8.08
C GLY A 681 -9.84 -51.60 -7.01
N ASP A 682 -9.52 -51.94 -5.77
CA ASP A 682 -10.47 -51.91 -4.63
C ASP A 682 -10.45 -50.59 -3.84
N GLU A 683 -9.47 -49.71 -4.08
CA GLU A 683 -9.30 -48.49 -3.28
C GLU A 683 -10.20 -47.35 -3.80
N LEU A 684 -11.16 -46.92 -2.98
CA LEU A 684 -12.01 -45.78 -3.27
C LEU A 684 -11.20 -44.49 -3.34
N PHE A 685 -11.49 -43.67 -4.34
CA PHE A 685 -10.88 -42.34 -4.46
C PHE A 685 -11.96 -41.28 -4.67
N GLN A 686 -11.57 -40.02 -4.44
CA GLN A 686 -12.47 -38.88 -4.59
C GLN A 686 -12.10 -38.04 -5.82
N ALA A 687 -13.11 -37.49 -6.50
CA ALA A 687 -12.92 -36.57 -7.61
C ALA A 687 -13.96 -35.44 -7.56
N SER A 688 -13.58 -34.26 -8.05
CA SER A 688 -14.50 -33.14 -8.23
C SER A 688 -15.31 -33.29 -9.52
N ASP A 689 -16.38 -32.49 -9.65
CA ASP A 689 -17.18 -32.49 -10.88
C ASP A 689 -16.38 -32.04 -12.09
N GLU A 690 -15.43 -31.12 -11.96
CA GLU A 690 -14.59 -30.66 -13.08
C GLU A 690 -13.54 -31.70 -13.52
N GLN A 691 -13.22 -32.67 -12.66
CA GLN A 691 -12.19 -33.68 -12.91
C GLN A 691 -12.70 -34.92 -13.65
N VAL A 692 -14.01 -35.04 -13.87
CA VAL A 692 -14.64 -36.28 -14.36
C VAL A 692 -15.49 -36.06 -15.61
N GLU A 693 -15.51 -37.07 -16.45
CA GLU A 693 -16.41 -37.17 -17.61
C GLU A 693 -17.16 -38.51 -17.60
N GLY A 694 -18.29 -38.58 -18.30
CA GLY A 694 -19.03 -39.82 -18.45
C GLY A 694 -18.23 -40.82 -19.27
N ASP A 695 -18.02 -42.03 -18.74
CA ASP A 695 -17.27 -43.06 -19.45
C ASP A 695 -18.16 -43.68 -20.53
N GLN A 696 -18.00 -43.23 -21.78
CA GLN A 696 -18.76 -43.70 -22.94
C GLN A 696 -18.26 -45.03 -23.52
N SER A 697 -17.28 -45.69 -22.89
CA SER A 697 -16.68 -46.94 -23.38
C SER A 697 -17.61 -48.17 -23.30
N ALA A 698 -18.91 -47.96 -23.09
CA ALA A 698 -19.94 -49.00 -23.07
C ALA A 698 -21.24 -48.46 -23.71
N VAL A 699 -21.23 -48.35 -25.05
CA VAL A 699 -22.41 -48.65 -25.88
C VAL A 699 -22.07 -49.89 -26.69
#